data_AF-A0A915K8S8-F1
#
_entry.id   AF-A0A915K8S8-F1
#
_cell.length_a   1.000
_cell.length_b   1.000
_cell.length_c   1.000
_cell.angle_alpha   90.00
_cell.angle_beta   90.00
_cell.angle_gamma   90.00
#
_symmetry.space_group_name_H-M   'P 1'
#
loop_
_entity.id
_entity.type
_entity.pdbx_description
1 polymer ?
#
loop_
_entity_poly.entity_id
_entity_poly.type
_entity_poly.pdbx_seq_one_letter_code
_entity_poly.pdbx_strand_id
1 'polypeptide(L)'
;MAALEVYVRRAFTAYDMNCLQHHDLLGNLIAVEYQFTLPNTHPSRLRCTHRRTLSKADGFNNAALRGQTSRVRSSGDDETLGLDLPDSPNCQRLGILVAVNSFEELTQSFNVILQQFTLLVTSDSGDFEGKNHSNSNLFQSEDFTHKEPILILNVAIRAETISSSTSASSTTPAPSNIIASLKTDDNAMSDLFQNFVYSKKQIMFEKGIRRVTFMLLEKRSFPKYFTFRARDKFMEDKIYRHLEPAISFQLEITRMKNFTLTPIATSNRRMHLYLGSAKTNKGVEVNDYRFFLRSLVRHQDLISKEASFEYMRNEGERVLLEALDELEVAFSTPEAKRSDCNHIFLNFVPCVTLDPQKVVDTVRDIVVRYGLRLWKLRVLQAELKYMIRLTPSGLPVSMRLTVSNESGYYLDVHLYQEILDDITGQVKFITWGSGRSGPLHGLPVSTPYQTKDHMQSKRYLAQKMGTTYVFDYPEMFRQALIKLWREYKIDHPDFDEPNLVELLHCTELVVDEKGHLVEMNRLPGWVSYYSSNIEDFYDLGHNSIFRYKIVDVIGREDSLGVENLKGSGMIAGETSDAYNEVWTCSLVSCRSVGIGAYLVRLGQRVIQVENSSIILTGAMALNKVLGREVYTSNNQLGGIQIMYNNGVSHTTVHNDFEGVYTLLKWLSYVPDVRGGLLPVLPSIDPVDREIEFCPTKNPYDPRWMLEGRKSMNDVTKWENGFFDVGSWVEIMSGWAKTVVCGRARLGGIPCAAIAVETRSVEVEIPADPATLDSETKVVNQAGQVWYPDSAYKTAQAIKDFNREELPLFIFANWRGFSGGMKDMYEQVLKFGAYIVDGLREYKQPVFVYLPPHAELRGGAWVVVDPAINVRHMEMYADPESRGGVLEPEGTVEIKYRFKDLQNTIHRLDTVAQCLLKQLHTNEKLTEDEKKNLQQELKRREEHLLPIYHTVAVQFVDLHDTAGRMCAKNVISGAVQWKTARLKFYWRLRRRLAEDRLRANIWKDTEKISDSEQSAMLRAWLSSDKKELSYENDMEVAQWLERQLVPETRSTIVEERVKLLKRNNVKSKITEILTANPELLMDSMIEMTQHLSSAQCVELSKVIANLRSHNNINRTNSL
;
A
#
# COMPACT_ATOMS: atom_id res chain seq x y z
N MET A 1 55.57 -26.14 11.60
CA MET A 1 54.86 -27.37 11.19
C MET A 1 53.38 -27.35 11.56
N ALA A 2 52.97 -27.74 12.79
CA ALA A 2 51.54 -27.91 13.13
C ALA A 2 50.64 -26.68 12.84
N ALA A 3 51.10 -25.47 13.15
CA ALA A 3 50.34 -24.25 12.89
C ALA A 3 50.10 -23.99 11.38
N LEU A 4 51.07 -24.32 10.51
CA LEU A 4 50.96 -24.16 9.06
C LEU A 4 49.96 -25.18 8.49
N GLU A 5 49.99 -26.41 8.98
CA GLU A 5 49.02 -27.44 8.59
C GLU A 5 47.59 -27.05 9.01
N VAL A 6 47.39 -26.63 10.26
CA VAL A 6 46.08 -26.18 10.74
C VAL A 6 45.58 -24.99 9.93
N TYR A 7 46.47 -24.07 9.56
CA TYR A 7 46.12 -22.95 8.69
C TYR A 7 45.60 -23.42 7.33
N VAL A 8 46.35 -24.29 6.63
CA VAL A 8 45.97 -24.83 5.31
C VAL A 8 44.62 -25.56 5.41
N ARG A 9 44.47 -26.48 6.37
CA ARG A 9 43.21 -27.23 6.56
C ARG A 9 42.02 -26.32 6.85
N ARG A 10 42.21 -25.22 7.60
CA ARG A 10 41.13 -24.24 7.90
C ARG A 10 40.82 -23.33 6.72
N ALA A 11 41.82 -22.86 5.99
CA ALA A 11 41.65 -21.98 4.84
C ALA A 11 40.98 -22.70 3.67
N PHE A 12 41.34 -23.96 3.42
CA PHE A 12 40.86 -24.76 2.30
C PHE A 12 39.70 -25.71 2.66
N THR A 13 38.90 -25.39 3.68
CA THR A 13 37.73 -26.19 4.11
C THR A 13 36.69 -26.46 3.03
N ALA A 14 36.56 -25.60 2.02
CA ALA A 14 35.66 -25.80 0.89
C ALA A 14 36.26 -26.61 -0.27
N TYR A 15 37.52 -27.04 -0.15
CA TYR A 15 38.25 -27.77 -1.20
C TYR A 15 38.59 -29.17 -0.70
N ASP A 16 38.63 -30.13 -1.63
CA ASP A 16 39.04 -31.48 -1.32
C ASP A 16 40.58 -31.52 -1.26
N MET A 17 41.12 -31.72 -0.06
CA MET A 17 42.56 -31.84 0.18
C MET A 17 43.04 -33.24 -0.20
N ASN A 18 43.91 -33.33 -1.19
CA ASN A 18 44.43 -34.61 -1.69
C ASN A 18 45.71 -35.04 -0.95
N CYS A 19 46.62 -34.09 -0.71
CA CYS A 19 47.94 -34.35 -0.12
C CYS A 19 48.43 -33.13 0.67
N LEU A 20 49.19 -33.35 1.75
CA LEU A 20 49.87 -32.32 2.53
C LEU A 20 51.21 -32.88 3.05
N GLN A 21 52.32 -32.25 2.69
CA GLN A 21 53.67 -32.67 3.03
C GLN A 21 54.47 -31.51 3.64
N HIS A 22 55.34 -31.84 4.61
CA HIS A 22 56.21 -30.87 5.28
C HIS A 22 57.62 -31.00 4.70
N HIS A 23 58.20 -29.87 4.27
CA HIS A 23 59.54 -29.79 3.72
C HIS A 23 60.42 -28.89 4.57
N ASP A 24 61.66 -29.31 4.78
CA ASP A 24 62.71 -28.49 5.40
C ASP A 24 63.63 -27.97 4.29
N LEU A 25 63.54 -26.68 3.99
CA LEU A 25 64.32 -26.04 2.94
C LEU A 25 65.67 -25.55 3.49
N LEU A 26 66.69 -25.49 2.63
CA LEU A 26 68.03 -25.03 2.97
C LEU A 26 67.98 -23.69 3.75
N GLY A 27 68.41 -23.72 5.02
CA GLY A 27 68.47 -22.54 5.90
C GLY A 27 67.45 -22.47 7.05
N ASN A 28 66.96 -23.61 7.61
CA ASN A 28 65.92 -23.68 8.65
C ASN A 28 64.55 -23.14 8.21
N LEU A 29 64.28 -23.12 6.91
CA LEU A 29 63.08 -22.53 6.35
C LEU A 29 62.02 -23.62 6.12
N ILE A 30 60.95 -23.55 6.90
CA ILE A 30 59.90 -24.55 6.93
C ILE A 30 58.84 -24.24 5.87
N ALA A 31 58.57 -25.20 4.99
CA ALA A 31 57.53 -25.12 3.98
C ALA A 31 56.50 -26.25 4.13
N VAL A 32 55.23 -25.95 3.85
CA VAL A 32 54.17 -26.95 3.72
C VAL A 32 53.70 -26.96 2.28
N GLU A 33 53.87 -28.08 1.61
CA GLU A 33 53.30 -28.35 0.31
C GLU A 33 51.91 -28.96 0.47
N TYR A 34 50.95 -28.54 -0.33
CA TYR A 34 49.59 -29.04 -0.26
C TYR A 34 48.93 -29.07 -1.64
N GLN A 35 48.26 -30.17 -1.94
CA GLN A 35 47.54 -30.39 -3.20
C GLN A 35 46.04 -30.49 -2.91
N PHE A 36 45.24 -29.80 -3.70
CA PHE A 36 43.79 -29.78 -3.54
C PHE A 36 43.04 -29.74 -4.87
N THR A 37 41.80 -30.21 -4.84
CA THR A 37 40.89 -30.22 -5.99
C THR A 37 39.81 -29.16 -5.83
N LEU A 38 39.48 -28.47 -6.92
CA LEU A 38 38.41 -27.46 -6.93
C LEU A 38 37.04 -28.14 -6.76
N PRO A 39 36.12 -27.64 -5.91
CA PRO A 39 34.79 -28.24 -5.75
C PRO A 39 33.93 -28.12 -7.02
N ASN A 40 32.88 -28.96 -7.16
CA ASN A 40 31.97 -28.96 -8.32
C ASN A 40 31.32 -27.59 -8.59
N THR A 41 31.13 -26.79 -7.54
CA THR A 41 30.59 -25.43 -7.57
C THR A 41 31.60 -24.37 -8.03
N HIS A 42 32.88 -24.72 -8.24
CA HIS A 42 33.92 -23.75 -8.60
C HIS A 42 33.87 -23.38 -10.11
N PRO A 43 33.92 -22.08 -10.47
CA PRO A 43 33.79 -21.64 -11.87
C PRO A 43 34.82 -22.22 -12.85
N SER A 44 36.05 -22.49 -12.38
CA SER A 44 37.09 -23.10 -13.20
C SER A 44 36.83 -24.59 -13.48
N ARG A 45 36.03 -25.29 -12.66
CA ARG A 45 35.60 -26.67 -12.90
C ARG A 45 34.44 -26.73 -13.90
N LEU A 46 33.54 -25.73 -13.85
CA LEU A 46 32.42 -25.55 -14.81
C LEU A 46 32.86 -25.34 -16.27
N ARG A 47 34.03 -24.72 -16.50
CA ARG A 47 34.59 -24.58 -17.87
C ARG A 47 35.02 -25.91 -18.48
N CYS A 48 35.36 -26.90 -17.65
CA CYS A 48 35.83 -28.20 -18.09
C CYS A 48 34.68 -29.11 -18.54
N THR A 49 33.49 -28.98 -17.95
CA THR A 49 32.30 -29.75 -18.32
C THR A 49 31.60 -29.21 -19.57
N HIS A 50 31.68 -27.91 -19.86
CA HIS A 50 31.04 -27.32 -21.04
C HIS A 50 31.67 -27.74 -22.39
N ARG A 51 32.92 -28.26 -22.38
CA ARG A 51 33.53 -28.88 -23.57
C ARG A 51 32.94 -30.26 -23.91
N ARG A 52 32.23 -30.93 -22.99
CA ARG A 52 31.65 -32.27 -23.22
C ARG A 52 30.31 -32.27 -23.98
N THR A 53 29.57 -31.16 -24.01
CA THR A 53 28.17 -31.15 -24.50
C THR A 53 27.97 -30.57 -25.90
N LEU A 54 29.04 -30.37 -26.68
CA LEU A 54 28.96 -30.02 -28.10
C LEU A 54 29.40 -31.19 -28.98
N SER A 55 28.77 -32.36 -28.79
CA SER A 55 28.74 -33.38 -29.84
C SER A 55 27.49 -34.27 -29.68
N LYS A 56 26.62 -34.17 -30.71
CA LYS A 56 25.49 -35.05 -31.08
C LYS A 56 24.18 -34.99 -30.27
N ALA A 57 23.18 -34.43 -30.97
CA ALA A 57 21.76 -34.80 -31.05
C ALA A 57 20.88 -34.79 -29.78
N ASP A 58 19.87 -33.91 -29.74
CA ASP A 58 18.51 -34.26 -30.20
C ASP A 58 17.65 -32.99 -30.37
N GLY A 59 16.84 -32.98 -31.44
CA GLY A 59 15.90 -31.91 -31.73
C GLY A 59 14.54 -32.19 -31.09
N PHE A 60 14.03 -31.23 -30.31
CA PHE A 60 12.60 -30.99 -30.11
C PHE A 60 12.36 -29.50 -29.78
N ASN A 61 11.26 -28.99 -30.33
CA ASN A 61 10.87 -27.59 -30.37
C ASN A 61 10.71 -26.95 -28.98
N ASN A 62 11.32 -25.78 -28.78
CA ASN A 62 10.82 -24.74 -27.88
C ASN A 62 11.03 -23.37 -28.51
N ALA A 63 9.99 -22.90 -29.19
CA ALA A 63 9.89 -21.58 -29.77
C ALA A 63 9.39 -20.58 -28.71
N ALA A 64 10.29 -20.14 -27.81
CA ALA A 64 10.07 -18.98 -26.95
C ALA A 64 11.38 -18.56 -26.29
N LEU A 65 12.32 -17.99 -27.06
CA LEU A 65 13.48 -17.19 -26.59
C LEU A 65 14.34 -16.81 -27.82
N ARG A 66 13.83 -15.89 -28.64
CA ARG A 66 14.65 -15.14 -29.60
C ARG A 66 14.47 -13.66 -29.34
N GLY A 67 15.43 -13.09 -28.64
CA GLY A 67 15.47 -11.66 -28.36
C GLY A 67 16.63 -11.28 -27.47
N GLN A 68 17.87 -11.59 -27.89
CA GLN A 68 19.10 -10.85 -27.54
C GLN A 68 20.30 -11.53 -28.21
N THR A 69 20.67 -11.02 -29.38
CA THR A 69 21.90 -11.42 -30.08
C THR A 69 23.11 -10.80 -29.38
N SER A 70 23.92 -11.61 -28.70
CA SER A 70 25.29 -11.25 -28.37
C SER A 70 26.19 -11.59 -29.56
N ARG A 71 26.86 -10.58 -30.12
CA ARG A 71 27.86 -10.74 -31.18
C ARG A 71 29.04 -11.55 -30.64
N VAL A 72 29.15 -12.82 -31.02
CA VAL A 72 30.34 -13.64 -30.81
C VAL A 72 31.34 -13.31 -31.91
N ARG A 73 32.54 -12.84 -31.53
CA ARG A 73 33.70 -12.73 -32.42
C ARG A 73 34.25 -14.13 -32.69
N SER A 74 34.46 -14.44 -33.97
CA SER A 74 35.19 -15.60 -34.46
C SER A 74 36.68 -15.53 -34.08
N SER A 75 37.27 -16.68 -33.74
CA SER A 75 38.71 -16.97 -33.85
C SER A 75 38.86 -18.49 -33.98
N GLY A 76 39.53 -18.93 -35.05
CA GLY A 76 39.40 -20.25 -35.67
C GLY A 76 40.16 -21.42 -35.04
N ASP A 77 39.80 -22.58 -35.60
CA ASP A 77 40.54 -23.81 -35.89
C ASP A 77 41.61 -24.32 -34.90
N ASP A 78 41.34 -25.46 -34.25
CA ASP A 78 42.09 -26.69 -34.52
C ASP A 78 41.31 -27.92 -33.99
N GLU A 79 41.08 -28.90 -34.88
CA GLU A 79 40.48 -30.19 -34.57
C GLU A 79 41.60 -31.18 -34.18
N THR A 80 41.57 -31.72 -32.96
CA THR A 80 42.22 -33.02 -32.67
C THR A 80 41.50 -33.74 -31.54
N LEU A 81 41.09 -34.97 -31.85
CA LEU A 81 40.41 -35.93 -30.97
C LEU A 81 41.34 -36.41 -29.84
N GLY A 82 40.88 -36.28 -28.59
CA GLY A 82 41.48 -36.90 -27.41
C GLY A 82 40.40 -37.20 -26.37
N LEU A 83 40.23 -38.47 -26.02
CA LEU A 83 39.32 -38.96 -25.00
C LEU A 83 39.85 -38.59 -23.60
N ASP A 84 39.28 -37.56 -22.96
CA ASP A 84 39.64 -37.18 -21.59
C ASP A 84 38.76 -37.89 -20.55
N LEU A 85 39.37 -38.87 -19.88
CA LEU A 85 38.97 -39.53 -18.62
C LEU A 85 38.80 -38.51 -17.45
N PRO A 86 38.21 -38.89 -16.30
CA PRO A 86 37.91 -37.98 -15.17
C PRO A 86 39.14 -37.26 -14.55
N ASP A 87 40.35 -37.71 -14.85
CA ASP A 87 41.60 -37.17 -14.33
C ASP A 87 42.18 -36.07 -15.23
N SER A 88 41.41 -35.02 -15.49
CA SER A 88 41.97 -33.83 -16.17
C SER A 88 42.80 -32.99 -15.18
N PRO A 89 44.10 -32.76 -15.42
CA PRO A 89 44.99 -31.96 -14.55
C PRO A 89 44.57 -30.48 -14.40
N ASN A 90 43.52 -30.03 -15.10
CA ASN A 90 43.02 -28.66 -15.05
C ASN A 90 42.26 -28.30 -13.75
N CYS A 91 41.86 -29.28 -12.92
CA CYS A 91 41.09 -29.05 -11.69
C CYS A 91 41.89 -29.20 -10.38
N GLN A 92 43.11 -29.76 -10.44
CA GLN A 92 44.00 -29.85 -9.29
C GLN A 92 44.91 -28.62 -9.20
N ARG A 93 45.23 -28.19 -8.00
CA ARG A 93 46.13 -27.06 -7.73
C ARG A 93 47.14 -27.49 -6.67
N LEU A 94 48.36 -26.99 -6.82
CA LEU A 94 49.45 -27.19 -5.88
C LEU A 94 49.78 -25.87 -5.20
N GLY A 95 49.86 -25.89 -3.88
CA GLY A 95 50.22 -24.74 -3.06
C GLY A 95 51.45 -25.02 -2.20
N ILE A 96 52.27 -24.00 -2.00
CA ILE A 96 53.33 -24.01 -0.98
C ILE A 96 53.05 -22.86 0.00
N LEU A 97 53.06 -23.16 1.29
CA LEU A 97 53.00 -22.21 2.38
C LEU A 97 54.34 -22.15 3.10
N VAL A 98 54.97 -20.99 3.12
CA VAL A 98 56.25 -20.74 3.80
C VAL A 98 56.04 -19.75 4.95
N ALA A 99 56.73 -19.95 6.07
CA ALA A 99 56.83 -18.95 7.14
C ALA A 99 58.26 -18.42 7.27
N VAL A 100 58.39 -17.10 7.28
CA VAL A 100 59.66 -16.37 7.43
C VAL A 100 59.58 -15.40 8.61
N ASN A 101 60.72 -15.13 9.24
CA ASN A 101 60.81 -14.20 10.36
C ASN A 101 60.88 -12.75 9.89
N SER A 102 61.49 -12.45 8.75
CA SER A 102 61.54 -11.09 8.18
C SER A 102 61.36 -11.04 6.66
N PHE A 103 61.14 -9.84 6.13
CA PHE A 103 61.02 -9.61 4.68
C PHE A 103 62.37 -9.72 3.96
N GLU A 104 63.47 -9.37 4.64
CA GLU A 104 64.83 -9.56 4.13
C GLU A 104 65.16 -11.05 3.97
N GLU A 105 64.79 -11.89 4.94
CA GLU A 105 64.95 -13.35 4.89
C GLU A 105 64.20 -13.95 3.69
N LEU A 106 62.98 -13.47 3.42
CA LEU A 106 62.24 -13.83 2.22
C LEU A 106 63.01 -13.46 0.94
N THR A 107 63.53 -12.23 0.85
CA THR A 107 64.20 -11.74 -0.36
C THR A 107 65.44 -12.59 -0.70
N GLN A 108 66.17 -13.05 0.32
CA GLN A 108 67.33 -13.92 0.17
C GLN A 108 66.95 -15.36 -0.19
N SER A 109 65.89 -15.90 0.43
CA SER A 109 65.45 -17.29 0.25
C SER A 109 64.47 -17.52 -0.90
N PHE A 110 63.94 -16.46 -1.53
CA PHE A 110 62.87 -16.55 -2.53
C PHE A 110 63.20 -17.48 -3.71
N ASN A 111 64.45 -17.42 -4.21
CA ASN A 111 64.87 -18.29 -5.31
C ASN A 111 64.88 -19.77 -4.90
N VAL A 112 65.20 -20.10 -3.65
CA VAL A 112 65.18 -21.46 -3.10
C VAL A 112 63.74 -21.97 -2.99
N ILE A 113 62.82 -21.12 -2.54
CA ILE A 113 61.38 -21.42 -2.50
C ILE A 113 60.85 -21.71 -3.91
N LEU A 114 61.26 -20.94 -4.91
CA LEU A 114 60.86 -21.14 -6.31
C LEU A 114 61.46 -22.41 -6.95
N GLN A 115 62.65 -22.85 -6.53
CA GLN A 115 63.26 -24.08 -7.02
C GLN A 115 62.47 -25.33 -6.62
N GLN A 116 61.76 -25.32 -5.49
CA GLN A 116 60.90 -26.43 -5.07
C GLN A 116 59.79 -26.72 -6.07
N PHE A 117 59.18 -25.68 -6.65
CA PHE A 117 58.21 -25.84 -7.74
C PHE A 117 58.81 -26.46 -9.02
N THR A 118 60.14 -26.41 -9.19
CA THR A 118 60.82 -26.95 -10.38
C THR A 118 61.08 -28.45 -10.26
N LEU A 119 61.52 -28.90 -9.07
CA LEU A 119 61.74 -30.32 -8.76
C LEU A 119 60.45 -31.14 -8.91
N LEU A 120 59.31 -30.53 -8.60
CA LEU A 120 57.98 -31.14 -8.63
C LEU A 120 57.39 -31.28 -10.05
N VAL A 121 57.77 -30.42 -11.00
CA VAL A 121 57.30 -30.51 -12.40
C VAL A 121 58.13 -31.53 -13.20
N THR A 122 59.39 -31.76 -12.82
CA THR A 122 60.30 -32.72 -13.48
C THR A 122 60.11 -34.18 -13.07
N SER A 123 59.43 -34.46 -11.96
CA SER A 123 59.18 -35.83 -11.49
C SER A 123 58.03 -36.57 -12.22
N ASP A 124 57.22 -35.87 -13.01
CA ASP A 124 56.07 -36.44 -13.74
C ASP A 124 56.36 -36.77 -15.22
N SER A 125 57.60 -36.57 -15.70
CA SER A 125 58.04 -37.03 -17.03
C SER A 125 58.94 -38.26 -16.91
N GLY A 126 58.34 -39.38 -16.52
CA GLY A 126 58.94 -40.70 -16.66
C GLY A 126 58.69 -41.28 -18.05
N ASP A 127 59.78 -41.59 -18.75
CA ASP A 127 59.93 -42.56 -19.84
C ASP A 127 59.18 -42.33 -21.16
N PHE A 128 59.86 -41.72 -22.14
CA PHE A 128 59.96 -42.25 -23.51
C PHE A 128 61.19 -41.64 -24.22
N GLU A 129 62.25 -42.44 -24.36
CA GLU A 129 63.38 -42.14 -25.23
C GLU A 129 62.95 -42.15 -26.71
N GLY A 130 63.38 -41.15 -27.49
CA GLY A 130 63.14 -41.18 -28.94
C GLY A 130 63.54 -39.93 -29.74
N LYS A 131 64.81 -39.89 -30.13
CA LYS A 131 65.40 -39.20 -31.30
C LYS A 131 65.55 -37.67 -31.31
N ASN A 132 66.84 -37.30 -31.30
CA ASN A 132 67.45 -36.09 -31.82
C ASN A 132 66.72 -35.44 -33.00
N HIS A 133 66.40 -34.15 -32.86
CA HIS A 133 66.77 -33.17 -33.88
C HIS A 133 67.12 -31.82 -33.21
N SER A 134 68.34 -31.39 -33.50
CA SER A 134 68.88 -30.06 -33.26
C SER A 134 68.02 -28.99 -33.94
N ASN A 135 67.56 -28.00 -33.18
CA ASN A 135 67.32 -26.65 -33.68
C ASN A 135 67.44 -25.64 -32.54
N SER A 136 68.65 -25.12 -32.40
CA SER A 136 68.93 -23.84 -31.76
C SER A 136 68.40 -22.71 -32.63
N ASN A 137 67.50 -21.89 -32.08
CA ASN A 137 67.04 -20.55 -32.50
C ASN A 137 65.50 -20.47 -32.58
N LEU A 138 64.85 -20.25 -31.44
CA LEU A 138 63.46 -19.75 -31.34
C LEU A 138 63.20 -19.23 -29.91
N PHE A 139 63.91 -18.18 -29.52
CA PHE A 139 63.57 -17.36 -28.34
C PHE A 139 63.71 -15.88 -28.68
N GLN A 140 62.85 -15.40 -29.57
CA GLN A 140 62.53 -13.99 -29.76
C GLN A 140 61.10 -13.89 -30.33
N SER A 141 60.09 -14.09 -29.46
CA SER A 141 58.70 -13.69 -29.72
C SER A 141 57.94 -13.65 -28.39
N GLU A 142 57.31 -12.51 -28.09
CA GLU A 142 56.62 -12.17 -26.84
C GLU A 142 55.26 -12.89 -26.62
N ASP A 143 55.05 -14.08 -27.17
CA ASP A 143 53.79 -14.82 -27.04
C ASP A 143 53.97 -16.07 -26.16
N PHE A 144 53.75 -15.90 -24.85
CA PHE A 144 53.58 -17.00 -23.89
C PHE A 144 52.22 -17.68 -24.10
N THR A 145 52.10 -18.53 -25.11
CA THR A 145 50.87 -19.29 -25.36
C THR A 145 50.90 -20.70 -24.75
N HIS A 146 49.89 -20.96 -23.92
CA HIS A 146 49.25 -22.26 -23.61
C HIS A 146 49.77 -23.14 -22.45
N LYS A 147 49.63 -22.68 -21.20
CA LYS A 147 49.10 -23.48 -20.05
C LYS A 147 48.67 -22.50 -18.94
N GLU A 148 47.45 -22.60 -18.41
CA GLU A 148 47.02 -21.75 -17.28
C GLU A 148 47.93 -22.02 -16.07
N PRO A 149 48.48 -20.99 -15.40
CA PRO A 149 49.28 -21.21 -14.21
C PRO A 149 48.42 -21.81 -13.09
N ILE A 150 48.91 -22.88 -12.46
CA ILE A 150 48.20 -23.68 -11.45
C ILE A 150 48.82 -23.61 -10.06
N LEU A 151 50.04 -23.10 -9.91
CA LEU A 151 50.79 -23.10 -8.65
C LEU A 151 50.42 -21.90 -7.77
N ILE A 152 50.35 -22.10 -6.46
CA ILE A 152 49.98 -21.07 -5.48
C ILE A 152 51.09 -20.93 -4.45
N LEU A 153 51.51 -19.71 -4.15
CA LEU A 153 52.51 -19.45 -3.11
C LEU A 153 51.89 -18.57 -2.01
N ASN A 154 51.90 -19.06 -0.79
CA ASN A 154 51.49 -18.31 0.41
C ASN A 154 52.72 -18.08 1.29
N VAL A 155 52.93 -16.84 1.75
CA VAL A 155 54.10 -16.47 2.56
C VAL A 155 53.64 -15.78 3.84
N ALA A 156 53.92 -16.36 5.00
CA ALA A 156 53.68 -15.77 6.30
C ALA A 156 54.92 -14.99 6.79
N ILE A 157 54.74 -13.72 7.13
CA ILE A 157 55.80 -12.82 7.59
C ILE A 157 55.43 -12.28 8.97
N ARG A 158 56.38 -12.31 9.92
CA ARG A 158 56.20 -11.68 11.23
C ARG A 158 56.35 -10.16 11.13
N ALA A 159 55.38 -9.40 11.65
CA ALA A 159 55.32 -7.94 11.46
C ALA A 159 56.39 -7.15 12.26
N GLU A 160 56.94 -7.73 13.33
CA GLU A 160 57.82 -7.04 14.28
C GLU A 160 59.17 -6.59 13.68
N THR A 161 59.53 -7.03 12.48
CA THR A 161 60.88 -6.89 11.88
C THR A 161 60.94 -6.02 10.63
N ILE A 162 59.84 -5.44 10.14
CA ILE A 162 59.82 -4.64 8.89
C ILE A 162 60.43 -3.22 9.08
N SER A 163 60.92 -2.90 10.28
CA SER A 163 61.34 -1.55 10.68
C SER A 163 62.83 -1.21 10.48
N SER A 164 63.57 -1.83 9.56
CA SER A 164 65.03 -1.59 9.48
C SER A 164 65.69 -1.61 8.10
N SER A 165 65.06 -1.11 7.04
CA SER A 165 65.70 -1.11 5.71
C SER A 165 65.41 0.08 4.79
N THR A 166 65.38 1.30 5.32
CA THR A 166 65.63 2.52 4.52
C THR A 166 66.48 3.53 5.28
N SER A 167 67.80 3.31 5.27
CA SER A 167 68.79 4.36 5.49
C SER A 167 69.99 4.14 4.57
N ALA A 168 69.87 4.61 3.32
CA ALA A 168 71.01 4.90 2.49
C ALA A 168 70.73 6.20 1.71
N SER A 169 71.66 7.15 1.86
CA SER A 169 71.80 8.46 1.21
C SER A 169 70.77 9.58 1.52
N SER A 170 70.96 10.28 2.64
CA SER A 170 70.87 11.76 2.69
C SER A 170 71.40 12.29 4.04
N THR A 171 72.41 13.15 3.99
CA THR A 171 73.03 13.85 5.13
C THR A 171 72.11 14.95 5.65
N THR A 172 71.28 14.66 6.66
CA THR A 172 70.72 15.61 7.66
C THR A 172 69.95 14.81 8.74
N PRO A 173 70.07 15.13 10.04
CA PRO A 173 69.30 14.43 11.07
C PRO A 173 67.87 14.98 11.13
N ALA A 174 66.88 14.14 10.81
CA ALA A 174 65.45 14.44 10.95
C ALA A 174 64.87 13.72 12.21
N PRO A 175 63.82 14.28 12.84
CA PRO A 175 63.35 13.86 14.16
C PRO A 175 62.66 12.48 14.16
N SER A 176 62.74 11.82 15.31
CA SER A 176 62.34 10.44 15.64
C SER A 176 60.87 10.04 15.43
N ASN A 177 60.03 10.86 14.78
CA ASN A 177 58.59 10.63 14.66
C ASN A 177 58.13 9.95 13.35
N ILE A 178 59.03 9.67 12.40
CA ILE A 178 58.67 9.02 11.12
C ILE A 178 58.71 7.48 11.20
N ILE A 179 59.43 6.90 12.15
CA ILE A 179 59.69 5.44 12.21
C ILE A 179 58.50 4.65 12.79
N ALA A 180 57.57 5.32 13.48
CA ALA A 180 56.36 4.69 14.01
C ALA A 180 55.21 4.57 12.99
N SER A 181 55.24 5.29 11.85
CA SER A 181 54.09 5.38 10.93
C SER A 181 53.98 4.20 9.96
N LEU A 182 55.09 3.54 9.61
CA LEU A 182 55.12 2.39 8.67
C LEU A 182 54.46 1.12 9.23
N LYS A 183 54.28 1.00 10.56
CA LYS A 183 53.65 -0.18 11.17
C LYS A 183 52.14 -0.28 10.91
N THR A 184 51.51 0.76 10.34
CA THR A 184 50.04 0.84 10.22
C THR A 184 49.51 1.22 8.84
N ASP A 185 50.35 1.62 7.88
CA ASP A 185 49.87 1.99 6.53
C ASP A 185 49.89 0.78 5.58
N ASP A 186 48.69 0.26 5.29
CA ASP A 186 48.50 -0.88 4.38
C ASP A 186 48.93 -0.57 2.94
N ASN A 187 48.90 0.70 2.50
CA ASN A 187 49.31 1.07 1.14
C ASN A 187 50.83 1.04 0.99
N ALA A 188 51.57 1.57 1.96
CA ALA A 188 53.03 1.49 1.99
C ALA A 188 53.52 0.03 1.98
N MET A 189 52.85 -0.84 2.74
CA MET A 189 53.14 -2.28 2.75
C MET A 189 52.82 -2.95 1.42
N SER A 190 51.69 -2.58 0.80
CA SER A 190 51.33 -3.06 -0.53
C SER A 190 52.37 -2.66 -1.58
N ASP A 191 52.88 -1.43 -1.54
CA ASP A 191 53.89 -0.93 -2.49
C ASP A 191 55.22 -1.68 -2.32
N LEU A 192 55.64 -1.97 -1.08
CA LEU A 192 56.82 -2.76 -0.78
C LEU A 192 56.71 -4.19 -1.37
N PHE A 193 55.59 -4.88 -1.14
CA PHE A 193 55.36 -6.20 -1.71
C PHE A 193 55.21 -6.15 -3.24
N GLN A 194 54.53 -5.13 -3.78
CA GLN A 194 54.34 -4.92 -5.21
C GLN A 194 55.68 -4.77 -5.93
N ASN A 195 56.60 -3.96 -5.39
CA ASN A 195 57.93 -3.75 -5.97
C ASN A 195 58.73 -5.05 -6.00
N PHE A 196 58.69 -5.84 -4.92
CA PHE A 196 59.37 -7.13 -4.84
C PHE A 196 58.81 -8.14 -5.85
N VAL A 197 57.49 -8.35 -5.86
CA VAL A 197 56.84 -9.29 -6.78
C VAL A 197 57.07 -8.87 -8.23
N TYR A 198 56.97 -7.57 -8.53
CA TYR A 198 57.20 -7.04 -9.88
C TYR A 198 58.64 -7.26 -10.34
N SER A 199 59.63 -7.13 -9.45
CA SER A 199 61.05 -7.42 -9.75
C SER A 199 61.30 -8.90 -10.13
N LYS A 200 60.45 -9.83 -9.66
CA LYS A 200 60.56 -11.28 -9.88
C LYS A 200 59.53 -11.84 -10.86
N LYS A 201 58.71 -10.99 -11.49
CA LYS A 201 57.55 -11.39 -12.32
C LYS A 201 57.89 -12.40 -13.41
N GLN A 202 59.03 -12.23 -14.08
CA GLN A 202 59.45 -13.07 -15.20
C GLN A 202 59.68 -14.53 -14.75
N ILE A 203 60.43 -14.71 -13.67
CA ILE A 203 60.71 -16.03 -13.08
C ILE A 203 59.40 -16.68 -12.59
N MET A 204 58.49 -15.91 -12.01
CA MET A 204 57.20 -16.44 -11.54
C MET A 204 56.27 -16.87 -12.68
N PHE A 205 56.29 -16.16 -13.82
CA PHE A 205 55.58 -16.59 -15.03
C PHE A 205 56.17 -17.88 -15.61
N GLU A 206 57.49 -17.97 -15.73
CA GLU A 206 58.20 -19.16 -16.21
C GLU A 206 57.91 -20.40 -15.35
N LYS A 207 57.76 -20.22 -14.04
CA LYS A 207 57.40 -21.30 -13.10
C LYS A 207 55.91 -21.61 -13.05
N GLY A 208 55.04 -20.89 -13.76
CA GLY A 208 53.60 -21.16 -13.76
C GLY A 208 52.89 -20.81 -12.44
N ILE A 209 53.40 -19.82 -11.71
CA ILE A 209 52.77 -19.34 -10.47
C ILE A 209 51.51 -18.53 -10.80
N ARG A 210 50.38 -18.95 -10.25
CA ARG A 210 49.07 -18.34 -10.44
C ARG A 210 48.87 -17.12 -9.56
N ARG A 211 49.26 -17.22 -8.29
CA ARG A 211 49.15 -16.16 -7.30
C ARG A 211 50.20 -16.30 -6.20
N VAL A 212 50.57 -15.15 -5.63
CA VAL A 212 51.37 -15.03 -4.42
C VAL A 212 50.55 -14.26 -3.39
N THR A 213 50.38 -14.81 -2.18
CA THR A 213 49.68 -14.14 -1.08
C THR A 213 50.62 -13.96 0.10
N PHE A 214 50.83 -12.71 0.52
CA PHE A 214 51.56 -12.37 1.74
C PHE A 214 50.61 -12.25 2.91
N MET A 215 50.96 -12.88 4.02
CA MET A 215 50.24 -12.84 5.28
C MET A 215 51.11 -12.17 6.33
N LEU A 216 50.73 -10.97 6.76
CA LEU A 216 51.43 -10.25 7.81
C LEU A 216 50.85 -10.63 9.17
N LEU A 217 51.68 -11.18 10.04
CA LEU A 217 51.31 -11.68 11.36
C LEU A 217 51.67 -10.65 12.44
N GLU A 218 50.64 -10.03 13.02
CA GLU A 218 50.74 -9.11 14.14
C GLU A 218 50.22 -9.78 15.43
N LYS A 219 50.90 -9.56 16.55
CA LYS A 219 50.52 -10.15 17.83
C LYS A 219 49.17 -9.58 18.30
N ARG A 220 48.21 -10.46 18.61
CA ARG A 220 46.83 -10.12 19.06
C ARG A 220 45.99 -9.34 18.04
N SER A 221 46.34 -9.38 16.76
CA SER A 221 45.61 -8.75 15.65
C SER A 221 45.29 -9.82 14.59
N PHE A 222 44.26 -9.58 13.76
CA PHE A 222 43.98 -10.46 12.63
C PHE A 222 45.09 -10.33 11.58
N PRO A 223 45.50 -11.42 10.90
CA PRO A 223 46.48 -11.35 9.83
C PRO A 223 46.03 -10.40 8.71
N LYS A 224 46.98 -9.63 8.15
CA LYS A 224 46.73 -8.81 6.96
C LYS A 224 47.14 -9.58 5.72
N TYR A 225 46.33 -9.54 4.67
CA TYR A 225 46.52 -10.33 3.45
C TYR A 225 46.73 -9.41 2.24
N PHE A 226 47.75 -9.71 1.44
CA PHE A 226 48.04 -9.02 0.18
C PHE A 226 48.25 -10.04 -0.91
N THR A 227 47.41 -10.02 -1.96
CA THR A 227 47.39 -11.06 -3.00
C THR A 227 47.75 -10.48 -4.36
N PHE A 228 48.73 -11.08 -5.04
CA PHE A 228 49.21 -10.70 -6.36
C PHE A 228 48.96 -11.84 -7.35
N ARG A 229 48.41 -11.55 -8.54
CA ARG A 229 47.97 -12.61 -9.47
C ARG A 229 48.59 -12.47 -10.85
N ALA A 230 48.92 -13.61 -11.46
CA ALA A 230 49.49 -13.67 -12.81
C ALA A 230 48.60 -13.01 -13.88
N ARG A 231 47.27 -13.19 -13.79
CA ARG A 231 46.31 -12.60 -14.75
C ARG A 231 46.33 -11.07 -14.79
N ASP A 232 46.71 -10.45 -13.68
CA ASP A 232 46.81 -9.00 -13.52
C ASP A 232 48.27 -8.55 -13.62
N LYS A 233 49.14 -9.34 -14.29
CA LYS A 233 50.58 -9.12 -14.40
C LYS A 233 51.29 -8.98 -13.05
N PHE A 234 50.83 -9.74 -12.06
CA PHE A 234 51.27 -9.67 -10.67
C PHE A 234 51.14 -8.28 -10.03
N MET A 235 50.15 -7.50 -10.48
CA MET A 235 49.63 -6.39 -9.69
C MET A 235 48.78 -6.92 -8.52
N GLU A 236 48.74 -6.16 -7.42
CA GLU A 236 47.88 -6.48 -6.28
C GLU A 236 46.41 -6.53 -6.71
N ASP A 237 45.74 -7.63 -6.41
CA ASP A 237 44.28 -7.68 -6.46
C ASP A 237 43.69 -7.21 -5.12
N LYS A 238 43.34 -5.94 -5.07
CA LYS A 238 42.74 -5.31 -3.89
C LYS A 238 41.44 -5.97 -3.43
N ILE A 239 40.73 -6.70 -4.29
CA ILE A 239 39.50 -7.43 -3.92
C ILE A 239 39.77 -8.44 -2.79
N TYR A 240 40.97 -9.03 -2.76
CA TYR A 240 41.40 -9.98 -1.74
C TYR A 240 42.25 -9.33 -0.63
N ARG A 241 42.31 -8.00 -0.56
CA ARG A 241 43.02 -7.35 0.55
C ARG A 241 42.34 -7.72 1.86
N HIS A 242 43.15 -8.16 2.83
CA HIS A 242 42.70 -8.70 4.12
C HIS A 242 41.75 -9.91 4.04
N LEU A 243 41.68 -10.57 2.89
CA LEU A 243 40.87 -11.77 2.66
C LEU A 243 41.73 -12.90 2.10
N GLU A 244 41.77 -14.02 2.80
CA GLU A 244 42.41 -15.23 2.29
C GLU A 244 41.69 -15.72 1.02
N PRO A 245 42.36 -15.86 -0.14
CA PRO A 245 41.71 -16.21 -1.40
C PRO A 245 40.98 -17.54 -1.39
N ALA A 246 41.36 -18.52 -0.56
CA ALA A 246 40.60 -19.76 -0.41
C ALA A 246 39.17 -19.52 0.16
N ILE A 247 39.04 -18.59 1.10
CA ILE A 247 37.76 -18.19 1.72
C ILE A 247 36.88 -17.40 0.75
N SER A 248 37.49 -16.69 -0.21
CA SER A 248 36.74 -15.90 -1.19
C SER A 248 35.73 -16.69 -2.02
N PHE A 249 35.96 -18.00 -2.17
CA PHE A 249 35.02 -18.91 -2.81
C PHE A 249 33.74 -19.10 -1.97
N GLN A 250 33.87 -19.25 -0.65
CA GLN A 250 32.73 -19.32 0.28
C GLN A 250 31.96 -18.01 0.34
N LEU A 251 32.62 -16.88 0.07
CA LEU A 251 31.97 -15.58 -0.07
C LEU A 251 31.32 -15.38 -1.43
N GLU A 252 31.45 -16.31 -2.39
CA GLU A 252 30.78 -16.26 -3.71
C GLU A 252 31.03 -14.97 -4.49
N ILE A 253 32.26 -14.43 -4.41
CA ILE A 253 32.63 -13.17 -5.10
C ILE A 253 32.38 -13.25 -6.62
N THR A 254 32.41 -14.45 -7.18
CA THR A 254 32.15 -14.75 -8.60
C THR A 254 30.76 -14.35 -9.05
N ARG A 255 29.77 -14.31 -8.17
CA ARG A 255 28.41 -13.84 -8.51
C ARG A 255 28.35 -12.34 -8.78
N MET A 256 29.36 -11.58 -8.37
CA MET A 256 29.45 -10.14 -8.64
C MET A 256 30.22 -9.82 -9.94
N LYS A 257 30.45 -10.80 -10.82
CA LYS A 257 31.26 -10.66 -12.05
C LYS A 257 30.80 -9.54 -12.99
N ASN A 258 29.51 -9.23 -13.00
CA ASN A 258 28.92 -8.15 -13.81
C ASN A 258 29.29 -6.74 -13.31
N PHE A 259 29.93 -6.64 -12.14
CA PHE A 259 30.36 -5.40 -11.52
C PHE A 259 31.89 -5.28 -11.50
N THR A 260 32.36 -4.04 -11.54
CA THR A 260 33.74 -3.66 -11.22
C THR A 260 33.77 -3.28 -9.75
N LEU A 261 34.51 -4.05 -8.96
CA LEU A 261 34.50 -3.98 -7.51
C LEU A 261 35.64 -3.11 -6.99
N THR A 262 35.34 -2.20 -6.08
CA THR A 262 36.31 -1.47 -5.26
C THR A 262 36.10 -1.85 -3.79
N PRO A 263 37.10 -2.42 -3.09
CA PRO A 263 36.97 -2.78 -1.68
C PRO A 263 36.92 -1.52 -0.81
N ILE A 264 36.08 -1.56 0.22
CA ILE A 264 36.00 -0.51 1.24
C ILE A 264 36.54 -1.08 2.54
N ALA A 265 37.40 -0.30 3.21
CA ALA A 265 37.98 -0.71 4.49
C ALA A 265 36.88 -0.75 5.56
N THR A 266 36.76 -1.88 6.24
CA THR A 266 35.82 -2.12 7.34
C THR A 266 36.55 -2.13 8.68
N SER A 267 35.85 -1.76 9.76
CA SER A 267 36.42 -1.85 11.11
C SER A 267 36.52 -3.30 11.58
N ASN A 268 35.48 -4.08 11.26
CA ASN A 268 35.45 -5.52 11.46
C ASN A 268 35.98 -6.28 10.24
N ARG A 269 37.20 -6.83 10.36
CA ARG A 269 37.88 -7.58 9.28
C ARG A 269 37.20 -8.91 8.89
N ARG A 270 36.14 -9.33 9.59
CA ARG A 270 35.29 -10.48 9.17
C ARG A 270 34.24 -10.08 8.11
N MET A 271 33.93 -8.79 8.03
CA MET A 271 33.01 -8.20 7.07
C MET A 271 33.81 -7.70 5.86
N HIS A 272 33.42 -8.13 4.67
CA HIS A 272 34.02 -7.65 3.43
C HIS A 272 33.00 -6.80 2.68
N LEU A 273 33.29 -5.51 2.58
CA LEU A 273 32.44 -4.54 1.90
C LEU A 273 33.05 -4.14 0.56
N TYR A 274 32.25 -4.22 -0.50
CA TYR A 274 32.64 -3.84 -1.84
C TYR A 274 31.67 -2.82 -2.42
N LEU A 275 32.17 -1.76 -3.02
CA LEU A 275 31.40 -0.91 -3.91
C LEU A 275 31.50 -1.48 -5.33
N GLY A 276 30.38 -1.96 -5.87
CA GLY A 276 30.28 -2.48 -7.23
C GLY A 276 29.71 -1.44 -8.17
N SER A 277 30.41 -1.18 -9.28
CA SER A 277 29.90 -0.39 -10.41
C SER A 277 29.59 -1.31 -11.58
N ALA A 278 28.39 -1.23 -12.16
CA ALA A 278 28.01 -2.11 -13.26
C ALA A 278 28.91 -1.93 -14.49
N LYS A 279 29.29 -3.03 -15.13
CA LYS A 279 30.11 -3.00 -16.36
C LYS A 279 29.24 -2.62 -17.56
N THR A 280 29.41 -1.40 -18.06
CA THR A 280 28.72 -0.89 -19.26
C THR A 280 29.64 -0.85 -20.48
N ASN A 281 29.07 -0.64 -21.67
CA ASN A 281 29.84 -0.39 -22.89
C ASN A 281 30.60 0.94 -22.77
N LYS A 282 31.81 1.00 -23.36
CA LYS A 282 32.65 2.21 -23.34
C LYS A 282 31.88 3.42 -23.90
N GLY A 283 31.73 4.47 -23.11
CA GLY A 283 31.04 5.72 -23.48
C GLY A 283 29.67 5.94 -22.83
N VAL A 284 29.08 4.94 -22.17
CA VAL A 284 27.82 5.08 -21.43
C VAL A 284 28.10 5.29 -19.95
N GLU A 285 27.54 6.34 -19.35
CA GLU A 285 27.64 6.62 -17.91
C GLU A 285 27.07 5.45 -17.09
N VAL A 286 27.78 5.06 -16.03
CA VAL A 286 27.36 3.97 -15.16
C VAL A 286 26.31 4.50 -14.19
N ASN A 287 25.08 3.98 -14.28
CA ASN A 287 23.97 4.38 -13.38
C ASN A 287 23.76 3.43 -12.20
N ASP A 288 24.34 2.22 -12.24
CA ASP A 288 24.14 1.19 -11.23
C ASP A 288 25.40 1.03 -10.35
N TYR A 289 25.30 1.56 -9.14
CA TYR A 289 26.28 1.41 -8.07
C TYR A 289 25.63 0.68 -6.90
N ARG A 290 26.29 -0.32 -6.34
CA ARG A 290 25.76 -1.09 -5.19
C ARG A 290 26.84 -1.35 -4.17
N PHE A 291 26.47 -1.31 -2.90
CA PHE A 291 27.27 -1.91 -1.84
C PHE A 291 26.94 -3.39 -1.74
N PHE A 292 27.97 -4.21 -1.83
CA PHE A 292 27.92 -5.65 -1.57
C PHE A 292 28.65 -5.93 -0.27
N LEU A 293 27.90 -6.27 0.77
CA LEU A 293 28.46 -6.70 2.04
C LEU A 293 28.43 -8.22 2.12
N ARG A 294 29.58 -8.83 2.42
CA ARG A 294 29.72 -10.28 2.52
C ARG A 294 30.40 -10.66 3.82
N SER A 295 29.81 -11.59 4.56
CA SER A 295 30.34 -12.04 5.84
C SER A 295 30.23 -13.55 6.02
N LEU A 296 31.20 -14.11 6.72
CA LEU A 296 31.28 -15.52 7.04
C LEU A 296 31.09 -15.71 8.55
N VAL A 297 30.06 -16.46 8.93
CA VAL A 297 29.78 -16.79 10.32
C VAL A 297 30.39 -18.14 10.65
N ARG A 298 31.34 -18.16 11.59
CA ARG A 298 32.07 -19.35 12.04
C ARG A 298 31.84 -19.58 13.52
N HIS A 299 31.48 -20.79 13.89
CA HIS A 299 31.37 -21.24 15.28
C HIS A 299 31.57 -22.77 15.37
N GLN A 300 31.57 -23.31 16.59
CA GLN A 300 31.60 -24.77 16.79
C GLN A 300 30.24 -25.36 16.43
N ASP A 301 30.24 -26.59 15.89
CA ASP A 301 28.99 -27.28 15.53
C ASP A 301 28.17 -27.57 16.80
N LEU A 302 26.88 -27.20 16.75
CA LEU A 302 25.92 -27.42 17.82
C LEU A 302 25.05 -28.63 17.50
N ILE A 303 24.88 -29.54 18.47
CA ILE A 303 24.20 -30.82 18.24
C ILE A 303 22.71 -30.77 18.63
N SER A 304 22.32 -29.99 19.64
CA SER A 304 20.92 -29.89 20.08
C SER A 304 20.09 -28.95 19.20
N LYS A 305 18.81 -29.31 18.96
CA LYS A 305 17.91 -28.55 18.07
C LYS A 305 17.58 -27.15 18.60
N GLU A 306 17.30 -27.06 19.90
CA GLU A 306 16.87 -25.82 20.56
C GLU A 306 18.02 -24.81 20.62
N ALA A 307 19.21 -25.26 21.05
CA ALA A 307 20.39 -24.40 21.10
C ALA A 307 20.86 -24.01 19.69
N SER A 308 20.70 -24.89 18.69
CA SER A 308 21.04 -24.59 17.28
C SER A 308 20.19 -23.45 16.72
N PHE A 309 18.88 -23.46 16.98
CA PHE A 309 17.96 -22.42 16.51
C PHE A 309 18.18 -21.08 17.22
N GLU A 310 18.30 -21.09 18.55
CA GLU A 310 18.55 -19.87 19.33
C GLU A 310 19.89 -19.24 18.97
N TYR A 311 20.94 -20.05 18.79
CA TYR A 311 22.22 -19.60 18.29
C TYR A 311 22.09 -18.94 16.92
N MET A 312 21.47 -19.61 15.94
CA MET A 312 21.34 -19.06 14.58
C MET A 312 20.57 -17.74 14.56
N ARG A 313 19.51 -17.63 15.37
CA ARG A 313 18.72 -16.40 15.52
C ARG A 313 19.57 -15.26 16.10
N ASN A 314 20.16 -15.47 17.28
CA ASN A 314 20.90 -14.43 17.99
C ASN A 314 22.15 -14.01 17.21
N GLU A 315 22.84 -14.99 16.61
CA GLU A 315 24.06 -14.72 15.87
C GLU A 315 23.78 -14.11 14.49
N GLY A 316 22.71 -14.52 13.82
CA GLY A 316 22.24 -13.87 12.60
C GLY A 316 21.84 -12.42 12.83
N GLU A 317 21.12 -12.14 13.90
CA GLU A 317 20.74 -10.77 14.26
C GLU A 317 21.96 -9.92 14.63
N ARG A 318 22.90 -10.44 15.43
CA ARG A 318 24.15 -9.74 15.76
C ARG A 318 24.96 -9.39 14.51
N VAL A 319 25.18 -10.36 13.63
CA VAL A 319 25.97 -10.17 12.40
C VAL A 319 25.24 -9.23 11.42
N LEU A 320 23.91 -9.28 11.34
CA LEU A 320 23.15 -8.31 10.54
C LEU A 320 23.33 -6.89 11.09
N LEU A 321 23.26 -6.67 12.40
CA LEU A 321 23.45 -5.35 12.99
C LEU A 321 24.87 -4.81 12.74
N GLU A 322 25.90 -5.63 12.94
CA GLU A 322 27.28 -5.26 12.60
C GLU A 322 27.43 -4.91 11.11
N ALA A 323 26.72 -5.63 10.23
CA ALA A 323 26.72 -5.33 8.79
C ALA A 323 26.04 -4.00 8.47
N LEU A 324 24.93 -3.67 9.14
CA LEU A 324 24.25 -2.38 8.98
C LEU A 324 25.11 -1.22 9.51
N ASP A 325 25.85 -1.41 10.61
CA ASP A 325 26.74 -0.40 11.16
C ASP A 325 27.92 -0.11 10.21
N GLU A 326 28.54 -1.15 9.63
CA GLU A 326 29.59 -0.97 8.61
C GLU A 326 29.06 -0.31 7.32
N LEU A 327 27.82 -0.62 6.93
CA LEU A 327 27.14 0.07 5.83
C LEU A 327 26.86 1.53 6.17
N GLU A 328 26.43 1.86 7.40
CA GLU A 328 26.23 3.26 7.83
C GLU A 328 27.52 4.06 7.75
N VAL A 329 28.65 3.47 8.16
CA VAL A 329 29.98 4.08 8.01
C VAL A 329 30.29 4.30 6.52
N ALA A 330 30.06 3.31 5.67
CA ALA A 330 30.27 3.46 4.23
C ALA A 330 29.34 4.51 3.60
N PHE A 331 28.15 4.72 4.15
CA PHE A 331 27.21 5.74 3.70
C PHE A 331 27.67 7.18 3.95
N SER A 332 28.71 7.38 4.77
CA SER A 332 29.39 8.68 4.94
C SER A 332 30.23 9.08 3.72
N THR A 333 30.57 8.13 2.84
CA THR A 333 31.37 8.39 1.64
C THR A 333 30.53 9.08 0.55
N PRO A 334 31.12 9.99 -0.26
CA PRO A 334 30.41 10.67 -1.36
C PRO A 334 29.73 9.71 -2.35
N GLU A 335 30.33 8.56 -2.58
CA GLU A 335 29.89 7.52 -3.50
C GLU A 335 28.58 6.86 -3.06
N ALA A 336 28.28 6.87 -1.76
CA ALA A 336 27.07 6.29 -1.21
C ALA A 336 25.78 6.96 -1.73
N LYS A 337 25.84 8.25 -2.10
CA LYS A 337 24.70 8.95 -2.69
C LYS A 337 24.22 8.30 -3.99
N ARG A 338 25.15 7.70 -4.74
CA ARG A 338 24.90 7.00 -6.01
C ARG A 338 24.50 5.54 -5.82
N SER A 339 24.72 4.96 -4.64
CA SER A 339 24.40 3.56 -4.37
C SER A 339 22.89 3.31 -4.36
N ASP A 340 22.48 2.18 -4.91
CA ASP A 340 21.12 1.70 -4.99
C ASP A 340 21.14 0.16 -4.92
N CYS A 341 20.04 -0.45 -4.51
CA CYS A 341 19.87 -1.91 -4.53
C CYS A 341 20.98 -2.68 -3.77
N ASN A 342 21.38 -2.19 -2.60
CA ASN A 342 22.46 -2.77 -1.81
C ASN A 342 22.15 -4.22 -1.41
N HIS A 343 23.20 -5.03 -1.31
CA HIS A 343 23.10 -6.48 -1.14
C HIS A 343 23.89 -6.95 0.08
N ILE A 344 23.26 -7.78 0.91
CA ILE A 344 23.90 -8.42 2.06
C ILE A 344 23.95 -9.93 1.83
N PHE A 345 25.13 -10.53 1.96
CA PHE A 345 25.32 -11.98 1.89
C PHE A 345 25.95 -12.50 3.19
N LEU A 346 25.22 -13.38 3.88
CA LEU A 346 25.68 -14.04 5.09
C LEU A 346 25.83 -15.54 4.84
N ASN A 347 27.01 -16.09 5.10
CA ASN A 347 27.27 -17.52 4.97
C ASN A 347 27.58 -18.16 6.33
N PHE A 348 26.68 -19.00 6.80
CA PHE A 348 26.80 -19.80 8.02
C PHE A 348 27.44 -21.14 7.66
N VAL A 349 28.70 -21.29 8.08
CA VAL A 349 29.50 -22.51 7.84
C VAL A 349 29.11 -23.68 8.75
N PRO A 350 28.81 -23.47 10.05
CA PRO A 350 28.46 -24.57 10.95
C PRO A 350 27.21 -25.33 10.49
N CYS A 351 27.18 -26.63 10.71
CA CYS A 351 26.03 -27.45 10.40
C CYS A 351 25.10 -27.56 11.62
N VAL A 352 23.88 -27.05 11.50
CA VAL A 352 22.91 -26.95 12.60
C VAL A 352 21.71 -27.88 12.40
N THR A 353 21.12 -28.40 13.47
CA THR A 353 19.92 -29.24 13.35
C THR A 353 18.66 -28.39 13.53
N LEU A 354 17.92 -28.09 12.45
CA LEU A 354 16.73 -27.23 12.49
C LEU A 354 15.75 -27.51 11.35
N ASP A 355 14.52 -27.03 11.52
CA ASP A 355 13.51 -26.96 10.45
C ASP A 355 13.68 -25.65 9.67
N PRO A 356 13.93 -25.69 8.35
CA PRO A 356 14.20 -24.49 7.56
C PRO A 356 13.02 -23.51 7.53
N GLN A 357 11.78 -23.95 7.75
CA GLN A 357 10.63 -23.05 7.76
C GLN A 357 10.68 -22.07 8.94
N LYS A 358 11.18 -22.50 10.11
CA LYS A 358 11.34 -21.61 11.28
C LYS A 358 12.33 -20.47 11.03
N VAL A 359 13.32 -20.68 10.16
CA VAL A 359 14.29 -19.65 9.76
C VAL A 359 13.59 -18.57 8.92
N VAL A 360 12.68 -18.97 8.02
CA VAL A 360 11.90 -18.04 7.20
C VAL A 360 11.09 -17.08 8.07
N ASP A 361 10.37 -17.62 9.07
CA ASP A 361 9.53 -16.82 9.96
C ASP A 361 10.37 -15.87 10.83
N THR A 362 11.49 -16.35 11.35
CA THR A 362 12.44 -15.53 12.12
C THR A 362 13.00 -14.37 11.28
N VAL A 363 13.34 -14.62 10.02
CA VAL A 363 13.87 -13.59 9.12
C VAL A 363 12.80 -12.55 8.78
N ARG A 364 11.54 -12.95 8.59
CA ARG A 364 10.42 -12.01 8.42
C ARG A 364 10.30 -11.07 9.63
N ASP A 365 10.35 -11.61 10.84
CA ASP A 365 10.29 -10.81 12.07
C ASP A 365 11.45 -9.81 12.19
N ILE A 366 12.68 -10.25 11.86
CA ILE A 366 13.88 -9.41 11.88
C ILE A 366 13.77 -8.27 10.84
N VAL A 367 13.31 -8.58 9.63
CA VAL A 367 13.16 -7.56 8.57
C VAL A 367 12.09 -6.54 8.95
N VAL A 368 10.97 -6.95 9.53
CA VAL A 368 9.93 -6.02 10.01
C VAL A 368 10.49 -5.14 11.12
N ARG A 369 11.26 -5.70 12.06
CA ARG A 369 11.88 -4.96 13.17
C ARG A 369 12.89 -3.91 12.71
N TYR A 370 13.71 -4.23 11.70
CA TYR A 370 14.79 -3.35 11.20
C TYR A 370 14.49 -2.70 9.84
N GLY A 371 13.24 -2.76 9.37
CA GLY A 371 12.84 -2.33 8.03
C GLY A 371 13.23 -0.88 7.72
N LEU A 372 13.06 0.03 8.68
CA LEU A 372 13.45 1.44 8.50
C LEU A 372 14.96 1.63 8.30
N ARG A 373 15.81 0.88 9.02
CA ARG A 373 17.28 0.93 8.82
C ARG A 373 17.66 0.34 7.47
N LEU A 374 17.11 -0.82 7.12
CA LEU A 374 17.33 -1.48 5.81
C LEU A 374 16.93 -0.56 4.65
N TRP A 375 15.78 0.11 4.76
CA TRP A 375 15.28 1.07 3.79
C TRP A 375 16.19 2.29 3.66
N LYS A 376 16.60 2.89 4.79
CA LYS A 376 17.53 4.04 4.81
C LYS A 376 18.85 3.70 4.14
N LEU A 377 19.35 2.48 4.35
CA LEU A 377 20.57 1.96 3.76
C LEU A 377 20.37 1.36 2.36
N ARG A 378 19.17 1.49 1.78
CA ARG A 378 18.82 1.02 0.42
C ARG A 378 19.15 -0.45 0.20
N VAL A 379 19.02 -1.28 1.24
CA VAL A 379 19.23 -2.73 1.15
C VAL A 379 18.00 -3.34 0.50
N LEU A 380 18.14 -3.74 -0.77
CA LEU A 380 17.05 -4.30 -1.56
C LEU A 380 16.95 -5.81 -1.40
N GLN A 381 18.10 -6.48 -1.32
CA GLN A 381 18.19 -7.92 -1.32
C GLN A 381 19.17 -8.41 -0.26
N ALA A 382 18.79 -9.46 0.46
CA ALA A 382 19.66 -10.18 1.37
C ALA A 382 19.64 -11.67 1.02
N GLU A 383 20.79 -12.33 1.19
CA GLU A 383 20.93 -13.76 0.99
C GLU A 383 21.60 -14.41 2.20
N LEU A 384 21.04 -15.53 2.62
CA LEU A 384 21.53 -16.34 3.73
C LEU A 384 21.82 -17.75 3.22
N LYS A 385 23.09 -18.17 3.29
CA LYS A 385 23.53 -19.55 3.05
C LYS A 385 23.78 -20.22 4.39
N TYR A 386 23.24 -21.41 4.58
CA TYR A 386 23.43 -22.17 5.82
C TYR A 386 23.30 -23.67 5.58
N MET A 387 23.96 -24.47 6.40
CA MET A 387 23.88 -25.94 6.32
C MET A 387 23.05 -26.49 7.47
N ILE A 388 22.09 -27.36 7.15
CA ILE A 388 21.20 -27.96 8.15
C ILE A 388 21.22 -29.48 8.13
N ARG A 389 20.82 -30.09 9.25
CA ARG A 389 20.32 -31.46 9.28
C ARG A 389 18.86 -31.45 9.72
N LEU A 390 18.00 -32.16 9.01
CA LEU A 390 16.58 -32.31 9.39
C LEU A 390 16.43 -33.20 10.64
N THR A 391 17.31 -34.18 10.78
CA THR A 391 17.42 -35.09 11.93
C THR A 391 18.87 -35.08 12.45
N PRO A 392 19.12 -35.30 13.76
CA PRO A 392 20.48 -35.27 14.31
C PRO A 392 21.47 -36.23 13.61
N SER A 393 20.96 -37.38 13.15
CA SER A 393 21.69 -38.41 12.39
C SER A 393 21.64 -38.24 10.87
N GLY A 394 20.95 -37.22 10.37
CA GLY A 394 20.76 -36.98 8.94
C GLY A 394 22.00 -36.41 8.26
N LEU A 395 22.03 -36.53 6.92
CA LEU A 395 23.06 -35.90 6.10
C LEU A 395 22.88 -34.36 6.09
N PRO A 396 23.98 -33.60 6.04
CA PRO A 396 23.94 -32.15 5.93
C PRO A 396 23.39 -31.72 4.56
N VAL A 397 22.47 -30.75 4.58
CA VAL A 397 21.86 -30.15 3.40
C VAL A 397 22.18 -28.66 3.36
N SER A 398 22.64 -28.18 2.21
CA SER A 398 22.91 -26.76 1.98
C SER A 398 21.62 -26.04 1.56
N MET A 399 21.20 -25.08 2.38
CA MET A 399 20.01 -24.27 2.16
C MET A 399 20.40 -22.84 1.80
N ARG A 400 19.62 -22.24 0.90
CA ARG A 400 19.70 -20.82 0.57
C ARG A 400 18.37 -20.14 0.77
N LEU A 401 18.38 -19.08 1.57
CA LEU A 401 17.26 -18.17 1.71
C LEU A 401 17.59 -16.86 1.00
N THR A 402 16.72 -16.44 0.09
CA THR A 402 16.81 -15.13 -0.56
C THR A 402 15.64 -14.27 -0.13
N VAL A 403 15.94 -13.05 0.27
CA VAL A 403 14.98 -12.06 0.73
C VAL A 403 15.11 -10.84 -0.17
N SER A 404 14.01 -10.36 -0.75
CA SER A 404 13.98 -9.15 -1.56
C SER A 404 12.77 -8.28 -1.23
N ASN A 405 12.94 -6.96 -1.24
CA ASN A 405 11.86 -6.00 -1.04
C ASN A 405 11.80 -5.02 -2.22
N GLU A 406 11.34 -5.48 -3.38
CA GLU A 406 11.32 -4.68 -4.61
C GLU A 406 10.30 -3.53 -4.57
N SER A 407 9.11 -3.80 -4.05
CA SER A 407 8.02 -2.82 -3.97
C SER A 407 8.17 -1.84 -2.81
N GLY A 408 8.94 -2.20 -1.78
CA GLY A 408 9.08 -1.46 -0.52
C GLY A 408 8.07 -1.86 0.55
N TYR A 409 6.98 -2.54 0.18
CA TYR A 409 5.88 -2.90 1.07
C TYR A 409 5.73 -4.40 1.27
N TYR A 410 6.26 -5.21 0.35
CA TYR A 410 6.15 -6.66 0.39
C TYR A 410 7.53 -7.32 0.37
N LEU A 411 7.69 -8.31 1.25
CA LEU A 411 8.93 -9.07 1.37
C LEU A 411 8.79 -10.39 0.60
N ASP A 412 9.47 -10.48 -0.54
CA ASP A 412 9.65 -11.72 -1.28
C ASP A 412 10.69 -12.58 -0.55
N VAL A 413 10.24 -13.72 -0.02
CA VAL A 413 11.11 -14.68 0.67
C VAL A 413 11.05 -16.02 -0.05
N HIS A 414 12.17 -16.44 -0.62
CA HIS A 414 12.30 -17.71 -1.31
C HIS A 414 13.35 -18.59 -0.66
N LEU A 415 12.96 -19.84 -0.39
CA LEU A 415 13.81 -20.86 0.19
C LEU A 415 14.19 -21.89 -0.87
N TYR A 416 15.48 -22.17 -1.00
CA TYR A 416 16.04 -23.11 -1.96
C TYR A 416 16.95 -24.11 -1.27
N GLN A 417 16.99 -25.31 -1.83
CA GLN A 417 17.98 -26.33 -1.57
C GLN A 417 19.03 -26.32 -2.69
N GLU A 418 20.31 -26.35 -2.34
CA GLU A 418 21.41 -26.50 -3.31
C GLU A 418 21.60 -28.00 -3.60
N ILE A 419 21.21 -28.46 -4.79
CA ILE A 419 21.27 -29.88 -5.20
C ILE A 419 22.21 -30.04 -6.39
N LEU A 420 23.04 -31.10 -6.37
CA LEU A 420 23.85 -31.50 -7.53
C LEU A 420 22.94 -32.13 -8.59
N ASP A 421 22.90 -31.56 -9.77
CA ASP A 421 22.20 -32.15 -10.91
C ASP A 421 23.06 -33.25 -11.54
N ASP A 422 22.55 -34.49 -11.52
CA ASP A 422 23.24 -35.68 -12.01
C ASP A 422 23.57 -35.61 -13.51
N ILE A 423 22.78 -34.85 -14.30
CA ILE A 423 22.95 -34.74 -15.75
C ILE A 423 24.04 -33.71 -16.08
N THR A 424 23.97 -32.53 -15.46
CA THR A 424 24.88 -31.43 -15.79
C THR A 424 26.15 -31.41 -14.93
N GLY A 425 26.17 -32.15 -13.81
CA GLY A 425 27.22 -32.11 -12.80
C GLY A 425 27.32 -30.75 -12.09
N GLN A 426 26.32 -29.87 -12.25
CA GLN A 426 26.28 -28.54 -11.67
C GLN A 426 25.33 -28.50 -10.47
N VAL A 427 25.70 -27.73 -9.45
CA VAL A 427 24.79 -27.49 -8.33
C VAL A 427 23.80 -26.40 -8.71
N LYS A 428 22.51 -26.72 -8.62
CA LYS A 428 21.38 -25.85 -8.97
C LYS A 428 20.56 -25.50 -7.73
N PHE A 429 19.86 -24.38 -7.80
CA PHE A 429 18.84 -24.01 -6.83
C PHE A 429 17.54 -24.75 -7.13
N ILE A 430 17.06 -25.54 -6.18
CA ILE A 430 15.74 -26.18 -6.26
C ILE A 430 14.87 -25.59 -5.15
N THR A 431 13.68 -25.09 -5.50
CA THR A 431 12.77 -24.50 -4.51
C THR A 431 12.36 -25.55 -3.48
N TRP A 432 12.41 -25.19 -2.21
CA TRP A 432 12.03 -26.07 -1.11
C TRP A 432 10.51 -26.01 -0.88
N GLY A 433 9.85 -27.17 -0.83
CA GLY A 433 8.40 -27.31 -0.63
C GLY A 433 7.57 -27.30 -1.92
N SER A 434 6.24 -27.44 -1.79
CA SER A 434 5.27 -27.51 -2.90
C SER A 434 4.75 -26.15 -3.39
N GLY A 435 5.43 -25.05 -3.04
CA GLY A 435 5.02 -23.69 -3.38
C GLY A 435 5.41 -23.28 -4.81
N ARG A 436 5.03 -22.04 -5.19
CA ARG A 436 5.42 -21.43 -6.47
C ARG A 436 6.94 -21.39 -6.60
N SER A 437 7.47 -21.86 -7.73
CA SER A 437 8.90 -21.81 -8.03
C SER A 437 9.43 -20.37 -7.94
N GLY A 438 10.44 -20.15 -7.11
CA GLY A 438 11.09 -18.85 -6.97
C GLY A 438 11.94 -18.49 -8.21
N PRO A 439 12.36 -17.22 -8.34
CA PRO A 439 13.07 -16.72 -9.53
C PRO A 439 14.39 -17.43 -9.83
N LEU A 440 15.04 -18.01 -8.83
CA LEU A 440 16.31 -18.74 -9.02
C LEU A 440 16.12 -20.24 -9.29
N HIS A 441 14.89 -20.74 -9.33
CA HIS A 441 14.61 -22.17 -9.51
C HIS A 441 15.24 -22.72 -10.79
N GLY A 442 15.96 -23.84 -10.68
CA GLY A 442 16.64 -24.51 -11.79
C GLY A 442 17.94 -23.83 -12.26
N LEU A 443 18.28 -22.65 -11.74
CA LEU A 443 19.50 -21.94 -12.12
C LEU A 443 20.74 -22.45 -11.35
N PRO A 444 21.94 -22.40 -11.95
CA PRO A 444 23.19 -22.73 -11.26
C PRO A 444 23.48 -21.80 -10.08
N VAL A 445 24.08 -22.31 -9.01
CA VAL A 445 24.48 -21.47 -7.84
C VAL A 445 25.49 -20.37 -8.21
N SER A 446 26.26 -20.57 -9.29
CA SER A 446 27.21 -19.59 -9.81
C SER A 446 26.57 -18.44 -10.61
N THR A 447 25.25 -18.38 -10.72
CA THR A 447 24.54 -17.35 -11.50
C THR A 447 24.90 -15.95 -11.00
N PRO A 448 25.43 -15.06 -11.87
CA PRO A 448 25.83 -13.72 -11.47
C PRO A 448 24.62 -12.84 -11.20
N TYR A 449 24.78 -11.85 -10.31
CA TYR A 449 23.79 -10.82 -10.08
C TYR A 449 23.59 -9.98 -11.33
N GLN A 450 22.31 -9.78 -11.67
CA GLN A 450 21.94 -8.94 -12.80
C GLN A 450 22.17 -7.46 -12.46
N THR A 451 22.60 -6.70 -13.46
CA THR A 451 22.67 -5.24 -13.37
C THR A 451 21.27 -4.65 -13.31
N LYS A 452 21.17 -3.38 -12.93
CA LYS A 452 19.89 -2.70 -12.73
C LYS A 452 19.05 -2.71 -14.00
N ASP A 453 17.86 -3.30 -13.91
CA ASP A 453 16.90 -3.32 -15.01
C ASP A 453 16.25 -1.94 -15.19
N HIS A 454 15.72 -1.69 -16.39
CA HIS A 454 15.01 -0.44 -16.72
C HIS A 454 13.85 -0.17 -15.75
N MET A 455 13.13 -1.22 -15.35
CA MET A 455 12.05 -1.17 -14.36
C MET A 455 12.52 -0.69 -12.98
N GLN A 456 13.64 -1.23 -12.50
CA GLN A 456 14.20 -0.84 -11.21
C GLN A 456 14.65 0.63 -11.20
N SER A 457 15.09 1.15 -12.35
CA SER A 457 15.39 2.58 -12.50
C SER A 457 14.15 3.46 -12.34
N LYS A 458 13.01 3.05 -12.92
CA LYS A 458 11.73 3.74 -12.74
C LYS A 458 11.21 3.63 -11.30
N ARG A 459 11.33 2.46 -10.67
CA ARG A 459 10.99 2.26 -9.25
C ARG A 459 11.76 3.19 -8.34
N TYR A 460 13.08 3.28 -8.54
CA TYR A 460 13.92 4.19 -7.78
C TYR A 460 13.48 5.66 -7.92
N LEU A 461 13.12 6.10 -9.12
CA LEU A 461 12.62 7.45 -9.34
C LEU A 461 11.31 7.71 -8.56
N ALA A 462 10.39 6.75 -8.54
CA ALA A 462 9.16 6.84 -7.75
C ALA A 462 9.47 6.90 -6.24
N GLN A 463 10.31 6.00 -5.75
CA GLN A 463 10.71 5.94 -4.33
C GLN A 463 11.43 7.22 -3.88
N LYS A 464 12.28 7.80 -4.74
CA LYS A 464 12.95 9.09 -4.48
C LYS A 464 11.94 10.24 -4.37
N MET A 465 10.83 10.17 -5.08
CA MET A 465 9.71 11.12 -4.97
C MET A 465 8.75 10.78 -3.81
N GLY A 466 9.02 9.71 -3.06
CA GLY A 466 8.22 9.29 -1.92
C GLY A 466 6.93 8.56 -2.28
N THR A 467 6.87 7.86 -3.42
CA THR A 467 5.69 7.09 -3.84
C THR A 467 6.06 5.73 -4.44
N THR A 468 5.06 4.87 -4.55
CA THR A 468 5.15 3.55 -5.17
C THR A 468 5.13 3.66 -6.70
N TYR A 469 5.91 2.80 -7.36
CA TYR A 469 5.87 2.71 -8.81
C TYR A 469 4.54 2.10 -9.29
N VAL A 470 4.01 2.65 -10.38
CA VAL A 470 2.64 2.38 -10.86
C VAL A 470 2.34 0.88 -11.07
N PHE A 471 3.30 0.10 -11.57
CA PHE A 471 3.11 -1.33 -11.83
C PHE A 471 3.22 -2.21 -10.58
N ASP A 472 3.60 -1.65 -9.42
CA ASP A 472 3.64 -2.37 -8.15
C ASP A 472 2.31 -2.22 -7.37
N TYR A 473 1.39 -1.32 -7.79
CA TYR A 473 0.07 -1.17 -7.17
C TYR A 473 -0.82 -2.42 -7.26
N PRO A 474 -0.92 -3.17 -8.39
CA PRO A 474 -1.72 -4.39 -8.44
C PRO A 474 -1.32 -5.43 -7.36
N GLU A 475 -0.02 -5.55 -7.09
CA GLU A 475 0.45 -6.40 -5.99
C GLU A 475 0.07 -5.81 -4.63
N MET A 476 0.16 -4.49 -4.46
CA MET A 476 -0.30 -3.80 -3.26
C MET A 476 -1.79 -4.05 -2.97
N PHE A 477 -2.65 -4.00 -3.99
CA PHE A 477 -4.08 -4.34 -3.89
C PHE A 477 -4.27 -5.80 -3.45
N ARG A 478 -3.52 -6.74 -4.05
CA ARG A 478 -3.56 -8.16 -3.66
C ARG A 478 -3.20 -8.33 -2.18
N GLN A 479 -2.12 -7.71 -1.72
CA GLN A 479 -1.68 -7.83 -0.32
C GLN A 479 -2.67 -7.17 0.66
N ALA A 480 -3.25 -6.02 0.29
CA ALA A 480 -4.26 -5.36 1.10
C ALA A 480 -5.55 -6.20 1.19
N LEU A 481 -5.94 -6.87 0.10
CA LEU A 481 -7.08 -7.79 0.07
C LEU A 481 -6.82 -9.04 0.94
N ILE A 482 -5.61 -9.61 0.89
CA ILE A 482 -5.20 -10.71 1.78
C ILE A 482 -5.32 -10.28 3.25
N LYS A 483 -4.87 -9.07 3.58
CA LYS A 483 -4.99 -8.53 4.94
C LYS A 483 -6.46 -8.44 5.39
N LEU A 484 -7.34 -7.88 4.53
CA LEU A 484 -8.77 -7.77 4.83
C LEU A 484 -9.44 -9.14 5.03
N TRP A 485 -9.11 -10.14 4.20
CA TRP A 485 -9.64 -11.50 4.38
C TRP A 485 -9.16 -12.18 5.67
N ARG A 486 -7.89 -11.95 6.06
CA ARG A 486 -7.37 -12.45 7.33
C ARG A 486 -8.07 -11.83 8.53
N GLU A 487 -8.33 -10.53 8.49
CA GLU A 487 -9.12 -9.83 9.51
C GLU A 487 -10.55 -10.41 9.56
N TYR A 488 -11.18 -10.60 8.40
CA TYR A 488 -12.51 -11.20 8.31
C TYR A 488 -12.55 -12.64 8.88
N LYS A 489 -11.49 -13.43 8.69
CA LYS A 489 -11.37 -14.80 9.21
C LYS A 489 -11.16 -14.86 10.73
N ILE A 490 -10.49 -13.87 11.31
CA ILE A 490 -10.38 -13.75 12.78
C ILE A 490 -11.77 -13.59 13.39
N ASP A 491 -12.60 -12.80 12.72
CA ASP A 491 -13.98 -12.54 13.09
C ASP A 491 -14.91 -13.74 12.77
N HIS A 492 -14.64 -14.48 11.69
CA HIS A 492 -15.44 -15.62 11.21
C HIS A 492 -14.58 -16.88 11.05
N PRO A 493 -14.30 -17.62 12.15
CA PRO A 493 -13.39 -18.77 12.13
C PRO A 493 -13.88 -19.94 11.27
N ASP A 494 -15.19 -20.05 11.04
CA ASP A 494 -15.81 -21.09 10.19
C ASP A 494 -15.68 -20.81 8.68
N PHE A 495 -15.12 -19.65 8.29
CA PHE A 495 -14.97 -19.27 6.89
C PHE A 495 -13.66 -19.82 6.29
N ASP A 496 -13.78 -20.59 5.22
CA ASP A 496 -12.64 -21.08 4.45
C ASP A 496 -12.02 -19.95 3.64
N GLU A 497 -10.73 -19.70 3.86
CA GLU A 497 -9.99 -18.63 3.18
C GLU A 497 -9.92 -18.91 1.67
N PRO A 498 -10.27 -17.93 0.80
CA PRO A 498 -10.18 -18.11 -0.64
C PRO A 498 -8.74 -18.38 -1.07
N ASN A 499 -8.59 -19.09 -2.19
CA ASN A 499 -7.28 -19.40 -2.73
C ASN A 499 -6.50 -18.10 -3.01
N LEU A 500 -5.40 -17.90 -2.29
CA LEU A 500 -4.57 -16.69 -2.35
C LEU A 500 -4.07 -16.35 -3.77
N VAL A 501 -4.01 -17.36 -4.66
CA VAL A 501 -3.58 -17.19 -6.05
C VAL A 501 -4.68 -16.58 -6.94
N GLU A 502 -5.95 -16.84 -6.64
CA GLU A 502 -7.10 -16.45 -7.47
C GLU A 502 -7.80 -15.16 -6.98
N LEU A 503 -7.30 -14.54 -5.92
CA LEU A 503 -7.90 -13.37 -5.26
C LEU A 503 -8.05 -12.14 -6.17
N LEU A 504 -7.14 -11.93 -7.11
CA LEU A 504 -7.11 -10.72 -7.94
C LEU A 504 -6.62 -11.04 -9.35
N HIS A 505 -7.51 -10.79 -10.32
CA HIS A 505 -7.19 -10.74 -11.74
C HIS A 505 -7.01 -9.28 -12.17
N CYS A 506 -5.91 -8.97 -12.85
CA CYS A 506 -5.64 -7.64 -13.38
C CYS A 506 -5.30 -7.75 -14.86
N THR A 507 -5.90 -6.87 -15.66
CA THR A 507 -5.66 -6.74 -17.10
C THR A 507 -5.35 -5.28 -17.39
N GLU A 508 -4.29 -5.01 -18.14
CA GLU A 508 -3.89 -3.64 -18.47
C GLU A 508 -4.78 -3.09 -19.59
N LEU A 509 -5.14 -1.81 -19.50
CA LEU A 509 -5.92 -1.11 -20.53
C LEU A 509 -4.99 -0.18 -21.32
N VAL A 510 -5.00 -0.30 -22.65
CA VAL A 510 -4.14 0.46 -23.56
C VAL A 510 -4.99 1.04 -24.69
N VAL A 511 -4.66 2.25 -25.13
CA VAL A 511 -5.32 2.90 -26.28
C VAL A 511 -4.67 2.41 -27.57
N ASP A 512 -5.47 1.91 -28.52
CA ASP A 512 -5.00 1.50 -29.85
C ASP A 512 -4.72 2.71 -30.77
N GLU A 513 -4.18 2.45 -31.97
CA GLU A 513 -3.88 3.51 -32.95
C GLU A 513 -5.13 4.29 -33.42
N LYS A 514 -6.34 3.76 -33.19
CA LYS A 514 -7.61 4.39 -33.55
C LYS A 514 -8.23 5.17 -32.39
N GLY A 515 -7.62 5.16 -31.20
CA GLY A 515 -8.13 5.82 -30.01
C GLY A 515 -9.12 4.98 -29.18
N HIS A 516 -9.26 3.68 -29.45
CA HIS A 516 -10.12 2.79 -28.67
C HIS A 516 -9.36 2.13 -27.52
N LEU A 517 -10.05 1.91 -26.41
CA LEU A 517 -9.50 1.22 -25.24
C LEU A 517 -9.52 -0.31 -25.47
N VAL A 518 -8.39 -0.97 -25.28
CA VAL A 518 -8.21 -2.40 -25.48
C VAL A 518 -7.53 -3.03 -24.26
N GLU A 519 -8.03 -4.19 -23.85
CA GLU A 519 -7.43 -5.03 -22.82
C GLU A 519 -6.19 -5.76 -23.38
N MET A 520 -5.05 -5.61 -22.71
CA MET A 520 -3.79 -6.23 -23.11
C MET A 520 -3.04 -6.81 -21.89
N ASN A 521 -2.50 -8.03 -22.06
CA ASN A 521 -1.57 -8.63 -21.10
C ASN A 521 -0.14 -8.51 -21.65
N ARG A 522 0.55 -7.40 -21.32
CA ARG A 522 1.94 -7.12 -21.76
C ARG A 522 2.92 -7.07 -20.58
N LEU A 523 4.21 -7.00 -20.90
CA LEU A 523 5.26 -6.86 -19.88
C LEU A 523 5.17 -5.49 -19.19
N PRO A 524 5.21 -5.42 -17.85
CA PRO A 524 5.19 -4.17 -17.09
C PRO A 524 6.29 -3.18 -17.53
N GLY A 525 5.98 -1.88 -17.53
CA GLY A 525 6.93 -0.79 -17.78
C GLY A 525 7.09 -0.31 -19.22
N TRP A 526 6.47 -1.00 -20.18
CA TRP A 526 6.41 -0.59 -21.59
C TRP A 526 5.22 0.34 -21.82
N VAL A 527 5.25 1.52 -21.19
CA VAL A 527 4.30 2.59 -21.49
C VAL A 527 4.96 3.52 -22.50
N SER A 528 4.37 3.65 -23.68
CA SER A 528 4.81 4.60 -24.70
C SER A 528 4.43 6.01 -24.24
N TYR A 529 5.39 6.71 -23.63
CA TYR A 529 5.33 8.16 -23.52
C TYR A 529 6.08 8.74 -24.72
N TYR A 530 5.39 9.46 -25.58
CA TYR A 530 6.03 10.35 -26.54
C TYR A 530 6.56 11.54 -25.74
N SER A 531 7.77 11.43 -25.21
CA SER A 531 8.54 12.57 -24.72
C SER A 531 9.60 12.86 -25.78
N SER A 532 9.28 13.76 -26.69
CA SER A 532 10.24 14.30 -27.63
C SER A 532 10.97 15.49 -26.99
N ASN A 533 12.28 15.54 -27.21
CA ASN A 533 13.13 16.62 -26.74
C ASN A 533 12.90 17.83 -27.65
N ILE A 534 12.69 19.01 -27.06
CA ILE A 534 12.67 20.28 -27.79
C ILE A 534 14.09 20.56 -28.32
N GLU A 535 14.44 20.02 -29.47
CA GLU A 535 15.55 20.47 -30.31
C GLU A 535 15.14 20.26 -31.76
N ASP A 536 14.91 21.36 -32.49
CA ASP A 536 15.38 21.55 -33.88
C ASP A 536 14.74 22.81 -34.49
N PHE A 537 15.52 23.91 -34.51
CA PHE A 537 15.39 24.95 -35.53
C PHE A 537 16.79 25.30 -36.05
N TYR A 538 17.22 24.57 -37.07
CA TYR A 538 18.29 25.04 -37.95
C TYR A 538 17.86 24.79 -39.38
N ASP A 539 17.95 25.81 -40.24
CA ASP A 539 18.40 25.53 -41.59
C ASP A 539 19.31 26.64 -42.15
N LEU A 540 20.19 26.17 -43.01
CA LEU A 540 21.40 26.72 -43.57
C LEU A 540 21.16 27.74 -44.70
N GLY A 541 22.16 28.62 -44.81
CA GLY A 541 22.40 29.72 -45.76
C GLY A 541 21.74 29.73 -47.16
N HIS A 542 21.45 30.95 -47.66
CA HIS A 542 22.31 31.61 -48.66
C HIS A 542 21.83 33.05 -49.00
N ASN A 543 22.78 33.99 -49.00
CA ASN A 543 22.79 35.34 -49.59
C ASN A 543 21.51 35.89 -50.29
N SER A 544 20.61 36.48 -49.50
CA SER A 544 19.89 37.77 -49.71
C SER A 544 18.81 37.85 -48.64
N ILE A 545 18.88 38.85 -47.75
CA ILE A 545 18.29 38.80 -46.41
C ILE A 545 16.76 38.97 -46.46
N PHE A 546 16.03 37.88 -46.71
CA PHE A 546 14.63 37.75 -46.31
C PHE A 546 14.59 37.19 -44.88
N ARG A 547 14.10 37.99 -43.92
CA ARG A 547 13.86 37.54 -42.53
C ARG A 547 12.38 37.31 -42.34
N TYR A 548 11.99 36.06 -42.12
CA TYR A 548 10.64 35.73 -41.69
C TYR A 548 10.53 36.02 -40.19
N LYS A 549 9.73 37.03 -39.83
CA LYS A 549 9.36 37.26 -38.44
C LYS A 549 8.48 36.09 -38.00
N ILE A 550 8.91 35.36 -36.98
CA ILE A 550 8.06 34.39 -36.31
C ILE A 550 6.90 35.17 -35.69
N VAL A 551 5.70 34.98 -36.24
CA VAL A 551 4.47 35.54 -35.67
C VAL A 551 3.97 34.62 -34.57
N ASP A 552 3.93 33.32 -34.88
CA ASP A 552 3.46 32.27 -33.98
C ASP A 552 4.40 31.05 -34.04
N VAL A 553 4.51 30.33 -32.93
CA VAL A 553 5.22 29.05 -32.85
C VAL A 553 4.19 27.95 -32.60
N ILE A 554 3.97 27.10 -33.59
CA ILE A 554 3.04 25.97 -33.48
C ILE A 554 3.73 24.74 -32.88
N GLY A 555 5.01 24.52 -33.20
CA GLY A 555 5.73 23.29 -32.83
C GLY A 555 5.34 22.11 -33.73
N ARG A 556 6.30 21.22 -34.01
CA ARG A 556 6.03 19.96 -34.73
C ARG A 556 5.55 18.87 -33.79
N GLU A 557 5.95 18.97 -32.53
CA GLU A 557 5.59 18.05 -31.47
C GLU A 557 4.21 18.41 -30.92
N ASP A 558 3.41 17.38 -30.67
CA ASP A 558 2.12 17.53 -30.00
C ASP A 558 2.33 17.67 -28.49
N SER A 559 1.34 18.17 -27.75
CA SER A 559 1.36 18.30 -26.28
C SER A 559 2.30 19.37 -25.69
N LEU A 560 2.45 20.52 -26.33
CA LEU A 560 3.23 21.66 -25.84
C LEU A 560 2.38 22.78 -25.21
N GLY A 561 1.10 22.91 -25.57
CA GLY A 561 0.29 24.09 -25.28
C GLY A 561 -1.20 23.85 -25.03
N VAL A 562 -2.05 24.60 -25.74
CA VAL A 562 -3.51 24.71 -25.51
C VAL A 562 -4.28 23.42 -25.79
N GLU A 563 -3.73 22.53 -26.61
CA GLU A 563 -4.22 21.18 -26.86
C GLU A 563 -4.29 20.34 -25.57
N ASN A 564 -3.30 20.48 -24.67
CA ASN A 564 -3.31 19.84 -23.36
C ASN A 564 -4.39 20.44 -22.44
N LEU A 565 -4.66 21.74 -22.56
CA LEU A 565 -5.71 22.41 -21.79
C LEU A 565 -7.10 21.94 -22.25
N LYS A 566 -7.29 21.75 -23.56
CA LYS A 566 -8.51 21.14 -24.11
C LYS A 566 -8.71 19.72 -23.57
N GLY A 567 -7.66 18.90 -23.58
CA GLY A 567 -7.70 17.55 -22.99
C GLY A 567 -7.98 17.58 -21.48
N SER A 568 -7.35 18.49 -20.75
CA SER A 568 -7.57 18.71 -19.32
C SER A 568 -9.01 19.12 -18.99
N GLY A 569 -9.60 20.00 -19.81
CA GLY A 569 -11.01 20.39 -19.67
C GLY A 569 -11.98 19.25 -19.96
N MET A 570 -11.68 18.41 -20.95
CA MET A 570 -12.47 17.23 -21.28
C MET A 570 -12.54 16.24 -20.10
N ILE A 571 -11.40 15.88 -19.52
CA ILE A 571 -11.35 14.93 -18.39
C ILE A 571 -11.95 15.53 -17.11
N ALA A 572 -11.92 16.85 -16.93
CA ALA A 572 -12.59 17.51 -15.82
C ALA A 572 -14.12 17.35 -15.93
N GLY A 573 -14.68 17.55 -17.11
CA GLY A 573 -16.10 17.31 -17.38
C GLY A 573 -16.48 15.85 -17.13
N GLU A 574 -15.73 14.93 -17.72
CA GLU A 574 -15.99 13.48 -17.57
C GLU A 574 -15.89 13.03 -16.10
N THR A 575 -14.94 13.54 -15.32
CA THR A 575 -14.80 13.19 -13.89
C THR A 575 -15.95 13.76 -13.06
N SER A 576 -16.44 14.96 -13.41
CA SER A 576 -17.61 15.56 -12.77
C SER A 576 -18.88 14.75 -13.04
N ASP A 577 -19.04 14.26 -14.26
CA ASP A 577 -20.18 13.41 -14.65
C ASP A 577 -20.06 12.04 -13.99
N ALA A 578 -18.86 11.43 -14.01
CA ALA A 578 -18.58 10.15 -13.36
C ALA A 578 -18.93 10.15 -11.87
N TYR A 579 -18.65 11.23 -11.13
CA TYR A 579 -19.05 11.33 -9.71
C TYR A 579 -20.58 11.18 -9.49
N ASN A 580 -21.40 11.64 -10.43
CA ASN A 580 -22.85 11.53 -10.33
C ASN A 580 -23.38 10.15 -10.73
N GLU A 581 -22.58 9.34 -11.44
CA GLU A 581 -23.01 8.07 -12.01
C GLU A 581 -22.41 6.83 -11.33
N VAL A 582 -21.15 6.89 -10.93
CA VAL A 582 -20.38 5.76 -10.40
C VAL A 582 -19.62 6.15 -9.15
N TRP A 583 -19.13 5.14 -8.43
CA TRP A 583 -18.28 5.38 -7.26
C TRP A 583 -16.90 5.90 -7.69
N THR A 584 -16.56 7.11 -7.29
CA THR A 584 -15.26 7.74 -7.54
C THR A 584 -14.46 7.89 -6.25
N CYS A 585 -13.15 7.64 -6.32
CA CYS A 585 -12.21 7.86 -5.22
C CYS A 585 -10.81 8.20 -5.77
N SER A 586 -10.08 9.04 -5.04
CA SER A 586 -8.69 9.41 -5.35
C SER A 586 -7.76 9.10 -4.18
N LEU A 587 -6.67 8.37 -4.46
CA LEU A 587 -5.55 8.19 -3.54
C LEU A 587 -4.42 9.15 -3.94
N VAL A 588 -4.09 10.09 -3.06
CA VAL A 588 -2.99 11.04 -3.28
C VAL A 588 -1.72 10.50 -2.61
N SER A 589 -0.90 9.81 -3.39
CA SER A 589 0.35 9.18 -2.93
C SER A 589 1.57 10.12 -2.96
N CYS A 590 1.55 11.16 -3.79
CA CYS A 590 2.66 12.10 -3.98
C CYS A 590 2.14 13.55 -4.15
N ARG A 591 2.57 14.28 -5.18
CA ARG A 591 2.05 15.61 -5.50
C ARG A 591 0.98 15.53 -6.59
N SER A 592 -0.18 16.11 -6.33
CA SER A 592 -1.22 16.36 -7.33
C SER A 592 -1.29 17.86 -7.61
N VAL A 593 -1.01 18.25 -8.86
CA VAL A 593 -0.79 19.66 -9.24
C VAL A 593 -1.74 20.10 -10.35
N GLY A 594 -2.28 21.31 -10.27
CA GLY A 594 -3.09 21.92 -11.34
C GLY A 594 -4.36 21.13 -11.62
N ILE A 595 -4.53 20.62 -12.84
CA ILE A 595 -5.69 19.79 -13.19
C ILE A 595 -5.82 18.55 -12.29
N GLY A 596 -4.70 17.93 -11.89
CA GLY A 596 -4.73 16.79 -10.97
C GLY A 596 -5.40 17.12 -9.63
N ALA A 597 -5.18 18.33 -9.10
CA ALA A 597 -5.82 18.77 -7.87
C ALA A 597 -7.34 18.95 -8.04
N TYR A 598 -7.77 19.44 -9.20
CA TYR A 598 -9.19 19.53 -9.54
C TYR A 598 -9.83 18.16 -9.73
N LEU A 599 -9.17 17.21 -10.40
CA LEU A 599 -9.68 15.85 -10.56
C LEU A 599 -9.90 15.17 -9.21
N VAL A 600 -8.96 15.35 -8.28
CA VAL A 600 -9.07 14.88 -6.89
C VAL A 600 -10.31 15.48 -6.21
N ARG A 601 -10.54 16.80 -6.35
CA ARG A 601 -11.73 17.44 -5.76
C ARG A 601 -13.03 17.02 -6.47
N LEU A 602 -13.03 16.90 -7.79
CA LEU A 602 -14.19 16.53 -8.61
C LEU A 602 -14.63 15.09 -8.32
N GLY A 603 -13.67 14.18 -8.15
CA GLY A 603 -13.91 12.81 -7.69
C GLY A 603 -14.39 12.70 -6.23
N GLN A 604 -14.42 13.81 -5.50
CA GLN A 604 -14.88 14.03 -4.13
C GLN A 604 -14.16 13.24 -3.04
N ARG A 605 -14.13 11.91 -3.09
CA ARG A 605 -13.67 11.04 -1.98
C ARG A 605 -12.15 10.91 -2.04
N VAL A 606 -11.45 11.51 -1.09
CA VAL A 606 -9.98 11.61 -1.13
C VAL A 606 -9.32 10.95 0.06
N ILE A 607 -8.35 10.08 -0.23
CA ILE A 607 -7.42 9.50 0.74
C ILE A 607 -6.07 10.17 0.50
N GLN A 608 -5.51 10.83 1.51
CA GLN A 608 -4.25 11.57 1.37
C GLN A 608 -3.15 10.93 2.22
N VAL A 609 -2.01 10.61 1.59
CA VAL A 609 -0.82 10.12 2.32
C VAL A 609 -0.14 11.30 3.03
N GLU A 610 0.36 11.14 4.26
CA GLU A 610 0.89 12.25 5.10
C GLU A 610 1.93 13.15 4.41
N ASN A 611 2.84 12.57 3.61
CA ASN A 611 3.90 13.30 2.91
C ASN A 611 3.51 13.81 1.52
N SER A 612 2.23 13.73 1.15
CA SER A 612 1.69 14.09 -0.14
C SER A 612 1.12 15.52 -0.15
N SER A 613 0.93 16.12 -1.33
CA SER A 613 0.38 17.48 -1.45
C SER A 613 -0.60 17.64 -2.61
N ILE A 614 -1.72 18.31 -2.36
CA ILE A 614 -2.72 18.71 -3.36
C ILE A 614 -2.59 20.23 -3.55
N ILE A 615 -2.02 20.67 -4.67
CA ILE A 615 -1.70 22.09 -4.90
C ILE A 615 -2.18 22.57 -6.25
N LEU A 616 -2.58 23.84 -6.34
CA LEU A 616 -2.84 24.50 -7.62
C LEU A 616 -1.54 25.01 -8.25
N THR A 617 -0.67 25.60 -7.42
CA THR A 617 0.58 26.23 -7.83
C THR A 617 1.69 25.87 -6.84
N GLY A 618 2.90 25.61 -7.34
CA GLY A 618 4.05 25.29 -6.49
C GLY A 618 4.51 26.47 -5.62
N ALA A 619 4.98 26.17 -4.40
CA ALA A 619 5.43 27.16 -3.43
C ALA A 619 6.51 28.10 -3.99
N MET A 620 7.48 27.57 -4.75
CA MET A 620 8.53 28.37 -5.40
C MET A 620 7.96 29.39 -6.40
N ALA A 621 6.89 29.05 -7.12
CA ALA A 621 6.27 29.98 -8.06
C ALA A 621 5.53 31.09 -7.32
N LEU A 622 4.84 30.79 -6.20
CA LEU A 622 4.21 31.79 -5.35
C LEU A 622 5.21 32.76 -4.73
N ASN A 623 6.34 32.25 -4.23
CA ASN A 623 7.41 33.10 -3.68
C ASN A 623 7.98 34.06 -4.72
N LYS A 624 8.12 33.62 -5.99
CA LYS A 624 8.55 34.48 -7.09
C LYS A 624 7.53 35.59 -7.37
N VAL A 625 6.23 35.28 -7.34
CA VAL A 625 5.15 36.26 -7.54
C VAL A 625 5.10 37.28 -6.39
N LEU A 626 5.28 36.82 -5.15
CA LEU A 626 5.28 37.66 -3.96
C LEU A 626 6.59 38.45 -3.76
N GLY A 627 7.65 38.14 -4.53
CA GLY A 627 8.96 38.77 -4.44
C GLY A 627 9.75 38.44 -3.15
N ARG A 628 9.28 37.48 -2.35
CA ARG A 628 9.90 37.05 -1.09
C ARG A 628 9.61 35.58 -0.81
N GLU A 629 10.47 34.94 -0.03
CA GLU A 629 10.31 33.53 0.37
C GLU A 629 9.29 33.41 1.52
N VAL A 630 8.01 33.26 1.16
CA VAL A 630 6.92 33.07 2.14
C VAL A 630 6.76 31.60 2.51
N TYR A 631 6.72 30.72 1.52
CA TYR A 631 6.46 29.29 1.70
C TYR A 631 7.73 28.47 1.46
N THR A 632 8.06 27.55 2.36
CA THR A 632 9.25 26.69 2.24
C THR A 632 8.96 25.32 1.63
N SER A 633 7.70 24.87 1.67
CA SER A 633 7.29 23.55 1.19
C SER A 633 5.89 23.60 0.57
N ASN A 634 5.68 22.76 -0.46
CA ASN A 634 4.34 22.56 -1.04
C ASN A 634 3.35 21.98 -0.01
N ASN A 635 3.83 21.25 0.99
CA ASN A 635 2.98 20.71 2.04
C ASN A 635 2.35 21.83 2.88
N GLN A 636 2.97 23.01 3.01
CA GLN A 636 2.35 24.14 3.72
C GLN A 636 1.08 24.66 3.04
N LEU A 637 0.92 24.38 1.74
CA LEU A 637 -0.22 24.82 0.93
C LEU A 637 -1.24 23.72 0.72
N GLY A 638 -0.76 22.48 0.52
CA GLY A 638 -1.59 21.35 0.08
C GLY A 638 -1.41 20.06 0.86
N GLY A 639 -0.62 20.09 1.95
CA GLY A 639 -0.43 18.93 2.81
C GLY A 639 -1.68 18.61 3.63
N ILE A 640 -1.62 17.51 4.38
CA ILE A 640 -2.75 17.02 5.18
C ILE A 640 -3.25 18.07 6.18
N GLN A 641 -2.35 18.87 6.78
CA GLN A 641 -2.72 19.89 7.75
C GLN A 641 -3.59 21.02 7.16
N ILE A 642 -3.66 21.11 5.83
CA ILE A 642 -4.58 22.01 5.13
C ILE A 642 -5.79 21.22 4.65
N MET A 643 -5.57 20.18 3.84
CA MET A 643 -6.64 19.50 3.08
C MET A 643 -7.52 18.59 3.94
N TYR A 644 -6.99 17.99 5.00
CA TYR A 644 -7.81 17.21 5.94
C TYR A 644 -8.59 18.12 6.90
N ASN A 645 -8.00 19.24 7.30
CA ASN A 645 -8.62 20.20 8.21
C ASN A 645 -9.64 21.12 7.53
N ASN A 646 -9.68 21.18 6.20
CA ASN A 646 -10.70 21.90 5.43
C ASN A 646 -11.74 20.99 4.75
N GLY A 647 -11.62 19.66 4.91
CA GLY A 647 -12.59 18.68 4.40
C GLY A 647 -12.38 18.23 2.95
N VAL A 648 -11.31 18.64 2.27
CA VAL A 648 -10.97 18.11 0.93
C VAL A 648 -10.52 16.66 1.02
N SER A 649 -9.71 16.33 2.03
CA SER A 649 -9.26 14.97 2.31
C SER A 649 -10.20 14.32 3.33
N HIS A 650 -10.86 13.23 2.93
CA HIS A 650 -11.77 12.49 3.80
C HIS A 650 -11.02 11.70 4.88
N THR A 651 -9.83 11.20 4.57
CA THR A 651 -8.98 10.51 5.55
C THR A 651 -7.50 10.65 5.19
N THR A 652 -6.65 10.44 6.18
CA THR A 652 -5.19 10.50 6.06
C THR A 652 -4.57 9.18 6.43
N VAL A 653 -3.52 8.79 5.72
CA VAL A 653 -2.81 7.50 5.91
C VAL A 653 -1.30 7.71 5.92
N HIS A 654 -0.57 6.84 6.60
CA HIS A 654 0.88 6.98 6.74
C HIS A 654 1.64 6.61 5.46
N ASN A 655 1.09 5.69 4.66
CA ASN A 655 1.74 5.18 3.46
C ASN A 655 0.75 4.71 2.39
N ASP A 656 1.27 4.49 1.17
CA ASP A 656 0.49 4.06 0.00
C ASP A 656 -0.31 2.75 0.27
N PHE A 657 0.29 1.78 0.97
CA PHE A 657 -0.36 0.50 1.29
C PHE A 657 -1.60 0.67 2.19
N GLU A 658 -1.50 1.48 3.24
CA GLU A 658 -2.62 1.82 4.11
C GLU A 658 -3.70 2.61 3.35
N GLY A 659 -3.29 3.44 2.38
CA GLY A 659 -4.19 4.10 1.45
C GLY A 659 -5.03 3.12 0.64
N VAL A 660 -4.38 2.14 0.02
CA VAL A 660 -5.05 1.06 -0.73
C VAL A 660 -5.94 0.21 0.18
N TYR A 661 -5.48 -0.14 1.38
CA TYR A 661 -6.28 -0.86 2.37
C TYR A 661 -7.55 -0.09 2.75
N THR A 662 -7.44 1.22 3.00
CA THR A 662 -8.58 2.07 3.36
C THR A 662 -9.56 2.22 2.20
N LEU A 663 -9.04 2.32 0.96
CA LEU A 663 -9.85 2.34 -0.25
C LEU A 663 -10.68 1.05 -0.39
N LEU A 664 -10.05 -0.12 -0.23
CA LEU A 664 -10.74 -1.41 -0.24
C LEU A 664 -11.75 -1.53 0.91
N LYS A 665 -11.42 -1.01 2.10
CA LYS A 665 -12.35 -0.94 3.23
C LYS A 665 -13.58 -0.11 2.88
N TRP A 666 -13.44 1.03 2.19
CA TRP A 666 -14.58 1.82 1.72
C TRP A 666 -15.41 1.08 0.67
N LEU A 667 -14.75 0.44 -0.30
CA LEU A 667 -15.42 -0.39 -1.31
C LEU A 667 -16.26 -1.51 -0.68
N SER A 668 -15.86 -2.04 0.48
CA SER A 668 -16.64 -3.08 1.18
C SER A 668 -18.08 -2.65 1.55
N TYR A 669 -18.36 -1.35 1.61
CA TYR A 669 -19.70 -0.81 1.91
C TYR A 669 -20.53 -0.56 0.64
N VAL A 670 -19.91 -0.45 -0.52
CA VAL A 670 -20.52 0.04 -1.76
C VAL A 670 -20.95 -1.14 -2.64
N PRO A 671 -22.10 -1.05 -3.35
CA PRO A 671 -22.47 -2.04 -4.36
C PRO A 671 -21.38 -2.25 -5.42
N ASP A 672 -21.32 -3.46 -5.97
CA ASP A 672 -20.40 -3.83 -7.06
C ASP A 672 -20.69 -3.08 -8.37
N VAL A 673 -21.97 -2.83 -8.65
CA VAL A 673 -22.46 -2.08 -9.80
C VAL A 673 -23.53 -1.07 -9.38
N ARG A 674 -23.72 -0.02 -10.20
CA ARG A 674 -24.77 0.97 -10.01
C ARG A 674 -26.16 0.32 -10.01
N GLY A 675 -26.97 0.61 -9.01
CA GLY A 675 -28.28 -0.02 -8.79
C GLY A 675 -28.19 -1.50 -8.40
N GLY A 676 -26.99 -1.97 -8.02
CA GLY A 676 -26.72 -3.32 -7.55
C GLY A 676 -27.23 -3.56 -6.13
N LEU A 677 -26.90 -4.73 -5.58
CA LEU A 677 -27.23 -5.05 -4.19
C LEU A 677 -26.18 -4.47 -3.25
N LEU A 678 -26.65 -3.94 -2.11
CA LEU A 678 -25.75 -3.60 -1.01
C LEU A 678 -24.99 -4.86 -0.56
N PRO A 679 -23.67 -4.76 -0.31
CA PRO A 679 -22.86 -5.89 0.15
C PRO A 679 -23.16 -6.20 1.63
N VAL A 680 -24.28 -6.87 1.88
CA VAL A 680 -24.67 -7.33 3.23
C VAL A 680 -23.77 -8.49 3.64
N LEU A 681 -23.10 -8.36 4.79
CA LEU A 681 -22.24 -9.40 5.35
C LEU A 681 -22.89 -10.08 6.54
N PRO A 682 -22.62 -11.37 6.82
CA PRO A 682 -22.92 -11.96 8.12
C PRO A 682 -22.27 -11.12 9.22
N SER A 683 -23.04 -10.82 10.28
CA SER A 683 -22.54 -10.06 11.43
C SER A 683 -22.41 -10.99 12.63
N ILE A 684 -21.28 -10.91 13.31
CA ILE A 684 -21.08 -11.54 14.64
C ILE A 684 -21.98 -10.86 15.67
N ASP A 685 -22.26 -9.57 15.47
CA ASP A 685 -23.01 -8.75 16.40
C ASP A 685 -24.53 -8.97 16.25
N PRO A 686 -25.21 -9.62 17.22
CA PRO A 686 -26.62 -9.98 17.08
C PRO A 686 -27.51 -8.74 16.86
N VAL A 687 -28.58 -8.91 16.07
CA VAL A 687 -29.51 -7.82 15.76
C VAL A 687 -30.56 -7.59 16.86
N ASP A 688 -30.80 -8.60 17.69
CA ASP A 688 -31.77 -8.64 18.77
C ASP A 688 -31.21 -8.15 20.11
N ARG A 689 -29.91 -7.85 20.20
CA ARG A 689 -29.33 -7.27 21.41
C ARG A 689 -29.85 -5.86 21.68
N GLU A 690 -29.88 -5.50 22.95
CA GLU A 690 -30.11 -4.12 23.36
C GLU A 690 -28.88 -3.23 23.12
N ILE A 691 -29.12 -1.92 23.03
CA ILE A 691 -28.06 -0.92 23.07
C ILE A 691 -27.71 -0.62 24.52
N GLU A 692 -26.46 -0.87 24.92
CA GLU A 692 -26.01 -0.70 26.31
C GLU A 692 -25.63 0.74 26.62
N PHE A 693 -24.90 1.40 25.72
CA PHE A 693 -24.55 2.81 25.91
C PHE A 693 -25.78 3.69 25.65
N CYS A 694 -26.20 4.47 26.65
CA CYS A 694 -27.29 5.43 26.54
C CYS A 694 -26.74 6.87 26.57
N PRO A 695 -27.09 7.72 25.59
CA PRO A 695 -26.84 9.15 25.65
C PRO A 695 -27.30 9.77 26.96
N THR A 696 -26.55 10.75 27.46
CA THR A 696 -26.88 11.51 28.68
C THR A 696 -27.15 12.97 28.34
N LYS A 697 -27.81 13.71 29.24
CA LYS A 697 -27.95 15.17 29.11
C LYS A 697 -26.61 15.92 29.10
N ASN A 698 -25.61 15.39 29.79
CA ASN A 698 -24.26 15.96 29.79
C ASN A 698 -23.57 15.66 28.46
N PRO A 699 -22.67 16.55 27.98
CA PRO A 699 -21.90 16.30 26.77
C PRO A 699 -21.12 14.97 26.81
N TYR A 700 -21.19 14.24 25.71
CA TYR A 700 -20.54 12.94 25.49
C TYR A 700 -20.00 12.86 24.06
N ASP A 701 -19.11 11.90 23.80
CA ASP A 701 -18.65 11.64 22.43
C ASP A 701 -19.73 10.85 21.65
N PRO A 702 -20.28 11.39 20.55
CA PRO A 702 -21.29 10.70 19.77
C PRO A 702 -20.79 9.36 19.19
N ARG A 703 -19.49 9.15 19.06
CA ARG A 703 -18.94 7.86 18.60
C ARG A 703 -19.36 6.71 19.52
N TRP A 704 -19.49 6.96 20.82
CA TRP A 704 -19.91 5.95 21.80
C TRP A 704 -21.33 5.43 21.56
N MET A 705 -22.24 6.26 21.06
CA MET A 705 -23.59 5.77 20.68
C MET A 705 -23.59 5.02 19.35
N LEU A 706 -22.61 5.27 18.47
CA LEU A 706 -22.51 4.63 17.17
C LEU A 706 -21.85 3.25 17.29
N GLU A 707 -20.59 3.20 17.75
CA GLU A 707 -19.77 1.98 17.76
C GLU A 707 -19.70 1.29 19.15
N GLY A 708 -19.99 2.03 20.22
CA GLY A 708 -19.82 1.58 21.60
C GLY A 708 -18.59 2.16 22.28
N ARG A 709 -18.36 1.77 23.54
CA ARG A 709 -17.18 2.18 24.31
C ARG A 709 -16.80 1.14 25.36
N LYS A 710 -15.60 1.24 25.91
CA LYS A 710 -15.26 0.54 27.16
C LYS A 710 -16.06 1.14 28.32
N SER A 711 -16.61 0.29 29.18
CA SER A 711 -17.40 0.75 30.33
C SER A 711 -16.51 1.54 31.30
N MET A 712 -17.07 2.62 31.87
CA MET A 712 -16.37 3.43 32.87
C MET A 712 -16.22 2.70 34.21
N ASN A 713 -17.17 1.84 34.55
CA ASN A 713 -17.19 1.15 35.84
C ASN A 713 -16.34 -0.13 35.81
N ASP A 714 -16.24 -0.77 34.65
CA ASP A 714 -15.47 -2.00 34.45
C ASP A 714 -14.71 -1.92 33.11
N VAL A 715 -13.40 -1.71 33.20
CA VAL A 715 -12.52 -1.58 32.02
C VAL A 715 -12.52 -2.84 31.15
N THR A 716 -12.90 -4.00 31.71
CA THR A 716 -12.98 -5.26 30.98
C THR A 716 -14.27 -5.42 30.19
N LYS A 717 -15.32 -4.64 30.52
CA LYS A 717 -16.62 -4.73 29.85
C LYS A 717 -16.74 -3.71 28.72
N TRP A 718 -17.23 -4.17 27.57
CA TRP A 718 -17.59 -3.31 26.43
C TRP A 718 -19.07 -2.98 26.47
N GLU A 719 -19.42 -1.69 26.39
CA GLU A 719 -20.79 -1.19 26.24
C GLU A 719 -21.08 -1.01 24.75
N ASN A 720 -21.97 -1.85 24.22
CA ASN A 720 -22.30 -1.85 22.81
C ASN A 720 -23.09 -0.59 22.38
N GLY A 721 -22.76 -0.05 21.20
CA GLY A 721 -23.47 1.04 20.54
C GLY A 721 -24.62 0.57 19.63
N PHE A 722 -25.11 1.47 18.78
CA PHE A 722 -26.20 1.22 17.83
C PHE A 722 -25.79 0.31 16.67
N PHE A 723 -24.64 0.57 16.06
CA PHE A 723 -24.09 -0.19 14.93
C PHE A 723 -23.26 -1.39 15.40
N ASP A 724 -22.85 -2.20 14.43
CA ASP A 724 -22.04 -3.38 14.65
C ASP A 724 -20.64 -2.99 15.14
N VAL A 725 -20.15 -3.70 16.16
CA VAL A 725 -18.82 -3.45 16.76
C VAL A 725 -17.72 -3.50 15.68
N GLY A 726 -16.85 -2.49 15.65
CA GLY A 726 -15.73 -2.41 14.69
C GLY A 726 -16.11 -2.03 13.25
N SER A 727 -17.40 -1.81 12.96
CA SER A 727 -17.87 -1.43 11.62
C SER A 727 -17.79 0.07 11.31
N TRP A 728 -17.58 0.93 12.32
CA TRP A 728 -17.57 2.38 12.13
C TRP A 728 -16.32 2.84 11.37
N VAL A 729 -16.52 3.63 10.32
CA VAL A 729 -15.47 4.30 9.54
C VAL A 729 -15.82 5.76 9.36
N GLU A 730 -15.24 6.62 10.20
CA GLU A 730 -15.42 8.07 10.16
C GLU A 730 -14.73 8.69 8.93
N ILE A 731 -15.38 9.69 8.34
CA ILE A 731 -14.83 10.50 7.24
C ILE A 731 -14.83 11.99 7.61
N MET A 732 -13.85 12.72 7.06
CA MET A 732 -13.67 14.16 7.29
C MET A 732 -13.58 14.51 8.79
N SER A 733 -12.99 13.66 9.61
CA SER A 733 -12.90 13.85 11.07
C SER A 733 -12.00 15.01 11.50
N GLY A 734 -11.12 15.50 10.61
CA GLY A 734 -10.30 16.69 10.83
C GLY A 734 -11.05 18.02 10.74
N TRP A 735 -12.17 18.06 10.01
CA TRP A 735 -12.89 19.28 9.65
C TRP A 735 -14.33 19.29 10.19
N ALA A 736 -14.80 20.47 10.61
CA ALA A 736 -16.14 20.70 11.16
C ALA A 736 -16.56 19.60 12.16
N LYS A 737 -15.77 19.44 13.23
CA LYS A 737 -15.89 18.31 14.17
C LYS A 737 -17.15 18.35 15.03
N THR A 738 -17.94 19.42 14.93
CA THR A 738 -19.30 19.55 15.49
C THR A 738 -20.29 18.54 14.87
N VAL A 739 -19.98 18.00 13.70
CA VAL A 739 -20.74 16.92 13.04
C VAL A 739 -19.81 15.76 12.72
N VAL A 740 -20.26 14.55 13.04
CA VAL A 740 -19.56 13.28 12.83
C VAL A 740 -20.26 12.53 11.70
N CYS A 741 -19.54 12.20 10.63
CA CYS A 741 -20.08 11.51 9.45
C CYS A 741 -19.25 10.25 9.19
N GLY A 742 -19.89 9.17 8.73
CA GLY A 742 -19.17 7.93 8.45
C GLY A 742 -20.05 6.83 7.88
N ARG A 743 -19.41 5.67 7.68
CA ARG A 743 -20.06 4.42 7.26
C ARG A 743 -20.05 3.44 8.42
N ALA A 744 -21.06 2.60 8.48
CA ALA A 744 -21.23 1.57 9.50
C ALA A 744 -21.99 0.37 8.94
N ARG A 745 -22.15 -0.68 9.75
CA ARG A 745 -23.08 -1.76 9.47
C ARG A 745 -24.14 -1.88 10.58
N LEU A 746 -25.37 -2.16 10.20
CA LEU A 746 -26.47 -2.49 11.10
C LEU A 746 -26.92 -3.93 10.82
N GLY A 747 -26.49 -4.87 11.66
CA GLY A 747 -26.77 -6.29 11.45
C GLY A 747 -26.22 -6.79 10.11
N GLY A 748 -25.02 -6.32 9.74
CA GLY A 748 -24.38 -6.63 8.47
C GLY A 748 -24.75 -5.75 7.28
N ILE A 749 -25.87 -5.01 7.35
CA ILE A 749 -26.32 -4.12 6.26
C ILE A 749 -25.48 -2.83 6.28
N PRO A 750 -24.75 -2.49 5.20
CA PRO A 750 -23.97 -1.27 5.15
C PRO A 750 -24.88 -0.05 5.09
N CYS A 751 -24.56 0.96 5.90
CA CYS A 751 -25.31 2.21 5.99
C CYS A 751 -24.38 3.38 6.30
N ALA A 752 -24.81 4.57 5.92
CA ALA A 752 -24.17 5.81 6.31
C ALA A 752 -24.80 6.36 7.60
N ALA A 753 -24.02 7.09 8.39
CA ALA A 753 -24.55 7.81 9.55
C ALA A 753 -23.99 9.23 9.66
N ILE A 754 -24.84 10.13 10.13
CA ILE A 754 -24.51 11.49 10.54
C ILE A 754 -24.97 11.66 11.98
N ALA A 755 -24.06 12.09 12.85
CA ALA A 755 -24.31 12.34 14.26
C ALA A 755 -23.77 13.71 14.68
N VAL A 756 -24.29 14.21 15.80
CA VAL A 756 -23.95 15.55 16.30
C VAL A 756 -23.03 15.45 17.50
N GLU A 757 -21.92 16.19 17.48
CA GLU A 757 -21.04 16.33 18.64
C GLU A 757 -21.71 17.25 19.66
N THR A 758 -21.74 16.78 20.91
CA THR A 758 -22.41 17.49 22.01
C THR A 758 -21.43 18.32 22.83
N ARG A 759 -20.13 17.99 22.78
CA ARG A 759 -19.08 18.77 23.41
C ARG A 759 -18.78 20.02 22.57
N SER A 760 -18.31 21.07 23.25
CA SER A 760 -17.71 22.20 22.53
C SER A 760 -16.41 21.76 21.89
N VAL A 761 -16.24 22.14 20.63
CA VAL A 761 -15.08 21.83 19.80
C VAL A 761 -14.25 23.09 19.62
N GLU A 762 -12.93 22.97 19.77
CA GLU A 762 -12.00 24.04 19.45
C GLU A 762 -11.50 23.87 18.01
N VAL A 763 -11.61 24.93 17.22
CA VAL A 763 -11.13 25.00 15.84
C VAL A 763 -9.97 25.98 15.79
N GLU A 764 -8.79 25.48 15.45
CA GLU A 764 -7.59 26.27 15.24
C GLU A 764 -7.51 26.70 13.77
N ILE A 765 -7.59 28.01 13.53
CA ILE A 765 -7.41 28.62 12.21
C ILE A 765 -5.94 29.04 12.12
N PRO A 766 -5.14 28.47 11.20
CA PRO A 766 -3.72 28.77 11.10
C PRO A 766 -3.49 30.21 10.60
N ALA A 767 -2.40 30.83 11.04
CA ALA A 767 -1.95 32.11 10.50
C ALA A 767 -1.55 31.98 9.02
N ASP A 768 -1.89 32.96 8.20
CA ASP A 768 -1.41 33.06 6.82
C ASP A 768 -0.01 33.71 6.79
N PRO A 769 1.06 32.99 6.41
CA PRO A 769 2.42 33.54 6.35
C PRO A 769 2.58 34.67 5.31
N ALA A 770 1.66 34.78 4.34
CA ALA A 770 1.66 35.87 3.38
C ALA A 770 1.21 37.20 4.00
N THR A 771 0.48 37.17 5.13
CA THR A 771 -0.02 38.35 5.82
C THR A 771 0.69 38.52 7.16
N LEU A 772 1.51 39.57 7.31
CA LEU A 772 2.39 39.75 8.48
C LEU A 772 1.62 39.89 9.81
N ASP A 773 0.44 40.49 9.78
CA ASP A 773 -0.41 40.69 10.96
C ASP A 773 -1.32 39.49 11.26
N SER A 774 -1.25 38.42 10.46
CA SER A 774 -2.06 37.23 10.68
C SER A 774 -1.50 36.43 11.86
N GLU A 775 -2.38 36.10 12.80
CA GLU A 775 -2.09 35.21 13.93
C GLU A 775 -3.02 34.00 13.91
N THR A 776 -2.58 32.93 14.57
CA THR A 776 -3.40 31.74 14.76
C THR A 776 -4.57 32.08 15.69
N LYS A 777 -5.79 31.70 15.29
CA LYS A 777 -7.01 31.96 16.07
C LYS A 777 -7.65 30.65 16.48
N VAL A 778 -7.91 30.50 17.78
CA VAL A 778 -8.68 29.36 18.31
C VAL A 778 -10.12 29.83 18.52
N VAL A 779 -11.06 29.19 17.84
CA VAL A 779 -12.49 29.49 17.92
C VAL A 779 -13.21 28.32 18.57
N ASN A 780 -13.98 28.61 19.62
CA ASN A 780 -14.83 27.62 20.25
C ASN A 780 -16.18 27.55 19.55
N GLN A 781 -16.48 26.40 19.00
CA GLN A 781 -17.79 26.06 18.45
C GLN A 781 -18.55 25.22 19.49
N ALA A 782 -19.75 25.67 19.87
CA ALA A 782 -20.59 24.93 20.79
C ALA A 782 -21.12 23.65 20.12
N GLY A 783 -21.23 22.56 20.89
CA GLY A 783 -21.92 21.36 20.42
C GLY A 783 -23.39 21.62 20.11
N GLN A 784 -24.02 20.73 19.34
CA GLN A 784 -25.45 20.82 18.98
C GLN A 784 -25.86 22.05 18.14
N VAL A 785 -24.91 22.76 17.53
CA VAL A 785 -25.20 23.95 16.71
C VAL A 785 -24.61 23.77 15.31
N TRP A 786 -25.36 24.14 14.28
CA TRP A 786 -24.85 24.22 12.91
C TRP A 786 -24.16 25.56 12.64
N TYR A 787 -22.87 25.47 12.37
CA TYR A 787 -21.99 26.49 11.79
C TYR A 787 -21.85 26.32 10.26
N PRO A 788 -21.32 27.32 9.52
CA PRO A 788 -21.17 27.24 8.06
C PRO A 788 -20.44 25.98 7.59
N ASP A 789 -19.33 25.65 8.25
CA ASP A 789 -18.51 24.47 7.97
C ASP A 789 -19.28 23.16 8.24
N SER A 790 -19.97 23.06 9.38
CA SER A 790 -20.74 21.87 9.75
C SER A 790 -21.97 21.65 8.87
N ALA A 791 -22.65 22.71 8.44
CA ALA A 791 -23.75 22.64 7.49
C ALA A 791 -23.24 22.19 6.11
N TYR A 792 -22.09 22.71 5.68
CA TYR A 792 -21.46 22.29 4.42
C TYR A 792 -21.01 20.83 4.47
N LYS A 793 -20.38 20.39 5.57
CA LYS A 793 -19.99 18.99 5.80
C LYS A 793 -21.18 18.05 5.75
N THR A 794 -22.29 18.44 6.40
CA THR A 794 -23.53 17.68 6.40
C THR A 794 -24.07 17.52 4.97
N ALA A 795 -24.17 18.62 4.21
CA ALA A 795 -24.65 18.59 2.83
C ALA A 795 -23.74 17.76 1.90
N GLN A 796 -22.41 17.89 2.05
CA GLN A 796 -21.44 17.12 1.28
C GLN A 796 -21.54 15.63 1.58
N ALA A 797 -21.61 15.24 2.86
CA ALA A 797 -21.76 13.85 3.25
C ALA A 797 -23.06 13.23 2.71
N ILE A 798 -24.18 13.96 2.75
CA ILE A 798 -25.46 13.49 2.17
C ILE A 798 -25.31 13.22 0.67
N LYS A 799 -24.64 14.11 -0.08
CA LYS A 799 -24.38 13.89 -1.51
C LYS A 799 -23.51 12.66 -1.72
N ASP A 800 -22.38 12.57 -1.00
CA ASP A 800 -21.44 11.45 -1.08
C ASP A 800 -22.14 10.11 -0.83
N PHE A 801 -22.97 10.00 0.22
CA PHE A 801 -23.67 8.75 0.58
C PHE A 801 -24.78 8.39 -0.41
N ASN A 802 -25.49 9.37 -0.97
CA ASN A 802 -26.47 9.14 -2.03
C ASN A 802 -25.82 8.54 -3.29
N ARG A 803 -24.64 9.05 -3.67
CA ARG A 803 -23.87 8.54 -4.82
C ARG A 803 -23.21 7.19 -4.54
N GLU A 804 -23.02 6.83 -3.27
CA GLU A 804 -22.63 5.47 -2.84
C GLU A 804 -23.82 4.50 -2.79
N GLU A 805 -25.04 4.99 -3.02
CA GLU A 805 -26.28 4.24 -2.92
C GLU A 805 -26.50 3.60 -1.53
N LEU A 806 -26.01 4.25 -0.47
CA LEU A 806 -26.17 3.80 0.90
C LEU A 806 -27.48 4.33 1.50
N PRO A 807 -28.13 3.58 2.42
CA PRO A 807 -29.15 4.14 3.30
C PRO A 807 -28.50 5.04 4.35
N LEU A 808 -29.22 6.06 4.83
CA LEU A 808 -28.69 7.08 5.74
C LEU A 808 -29.43 7.11 7.08
N PHE A 809 -28.67 7.13 8.18
CA PHE A 809 -29.17 7.45 9.51
C PHE A 809 -28.68 8.84 9.94
N ILE A 810 -29.60 9.70 10.37
CA ILE A 810 -29.29 11.00 10.96
C ILE A 810 -29.70 10.97 12.42
N PHE A 811 -28.73 10.88 13.33
CA PHE A 811 -28.94 10.99 14.77
C PHE A 811 -29.05 12.47 15.14
N ALA A 812 -30.24 13.04 14.91
CA ALA A 812 -30.49 14.46 15.00
C ALA A 812 -30.48 14.96 16.44
N ASN A 813 -29.61 15.93 16.72
CA ASN A 813 -29.47 16.54 18.04
C ASN A 813 -28.95 18.00 17.91
N TRP A 814 -29.59 18.78 17.04
CA TRP A 814 -29.25 20.19 16.81
C TRP A 814 -30.28 21.13 17.42
N ARG A 815 -29.83 22.01 18.31
CA ARG A 815 -30.64 23.10 18.87
C ARG A 815 -30.96 24.19 17.85
N GLY A 816 -30.19 24.29 16.78
CA GLY A 816 -30.40 25.29 15.74
C GLY A 816 -29.17 25.59 14.92
N PHE A 817 -29.27 26.65 14.12
CA PHE A 817 -28.15 27.24 13.40
C PHE A 817 -27.52 28.37 14.22
N SER A 818 -26.21 28.59 14.05
CA SER A 818 -25.56 29.76 14.63
C SER A 818 -26.07 31.03 13.94
N GLY A 819 -26.84 31.83 14.68
CA GLY A 819 -27.36 33.14 14.24
C GLY A 819 -26.38 34.29 14.47
N GLY A 820 -25.12 34.01 14.82
CA GLY A 820 -24.10 35.04 15.05
C GLY A 820 -23.78 35.83 13.77
N MET A 821 -23.47 37.13 13.91
CA MET A 821 -23.18 38.00 12.76
C MET A 821 -22.10 37.43 11.84
N LYS A 822 -21.04 36.84 12.42
CA LYS A 822 -19.94 36.20 11.68
C LYS A 822 -20.44 35.03 10.84
N ASP A 823 -21.14 34.08 11.44
CA ASP A 823 -21.59 32.86 10.76
C ASP A 823 -22.66 33.15 9.69
N MET A 824 -23.49 34.16 9.92
CA MET A 824 -24.42 34.70 8.94
C MET A 824 -23.69 35.33 7.74
N TYR A 825 -22.63 36.10 7.99
CA TYR A 825 -21.77 36.67 6.95
C TYR A 825 -21.01 35.58 6.18
N GLU A 826 -20.58 34.53 6.86
CA GLU A 826 -19.99 33.31 6.29
C GLU A 826 -21.02 32.39 5.61
N GLN A 827 -22.25 32.88 5.41
CA GLN A 827 -23.25 32.30 4.52
C GLN A 827 -23.84 30.97 5.02
N VAL A 828 -23.96 30.79 6.34
CA VAL A 828 -24.58 29.60 6.96
C VAL A 828 -25.94 29.23 6.32
N LEU A 829 -26.74 30.23 5.92
CA LEU A 829 -28.03 30.01 5.25
C LEU A 829 -27.91 29.30 3.91
N LYS A 830 -26.86 29.57 3.12
CA LYS A 830 -26.65 28.88 1.84
C LYS A 830 -26.34 27.40 2.06
N PHE A 831 -25.48 27.11 3.03
CA PHE A 831 -25.11 25.75 3.36
C PHE A 831 -26.25 24.96 4.00
N GLY A 832 -27.10 25.62 4.79
CA GLY A 832 -28.35 25.03 5.29
C GLY A 832 -29.30 24.63 4.16
N ALA A 833 -29.42 25.45 3.10
CA ALA A 833 -30.23 25.11 1.94
C ALA A 833 -29.67 23.88 1.17
N TYR A 834 -28.35 23.73 1.08
CA TYR A 834 -27.73 22.57 0.42
C TYR A 834 -28.03 21.23 1.11
N ILE A 835 -28.35 21.23 2.41
CA ILE A 835 -28.83 20.02 3.11
C ILE A 835 -30.18 19.59 2.51
N VAL A 836 -31.10 20.53 2.33
CA VAL A 836 -32.42 20.29 1.73
C VAL A 836 -32.28 19.80 0.30
N ASP A 837 -31.41 20.43 -0.50
CA ASP A 837 -31.15 20.00 -1.89
C ASP A 837 -30.61 18.57 -1.92
N GLY A 838 -29.67 18.23 -1.05
CA GLY A 838 -29.10 16.89 -0.93
C GLY A 838 -30.12 15.82 -0.54
N LEU A 839 -30.99 16.12 0.42
CA LEU A 839 -32.05 15.20 0.88
C LEU A 839 -33.17 15.03 -0.16
N ARG A 840 -33.49 16.09 -0.90
CA ARG A 840 -34.46 16.05 -2.00
C ARG A 840 -33.98 15.13 -3.13
N GLU A 841 -32.68 15.15 -3.43
CA GLU A 841 -32.08 14.27 -4.45
C GLU A 841 -31.82 12.83 -3.96
N TYR A 842 -32.03 12.55 -2.68
CA TYR A 842 -31.69 11.27 -2.06
C TYR A 842 -32.59 10.13 -2.55
N LYS A 843 -32.00 9.00 -2.96
CA LYS A 843 -32.72 7.89 -3.61
C LYS A 843 -32.89 6.65 -2.73
N GLN A 844 -32.18 6.58 -1.61
CA GLN A 844 -32.22 5.45 -0.68
C GLN A 844 -32.97 5.82 0.61
N PRO A 845 -33.36 4.85 1.44
CA PRO A 845 -34.03 5.15 2.71
C PRO A 845 -33.20 6.06 3.63
N VAL A 846 -33.83 7.09 4.18
CA VAL A 846 -33.23 8.03 5.15
C VAL A 846 -34.04 7.98 6.44
N PHE A 847 -33.37 7.67 7.55
CA PHE A 847 -33.95 7.65 8.88
C PHE A 847 -33.42 8.81 9.72
N VAL A 848 -34.28 9.76 10.04
CA VAL A 848 -33.97 10.80 11.02
C VAL A 848 -34.46 10.32 12.38
N TYR A 849 -33.53 10.10 13.31
CA TYR A 849 -33.86 9.66 14.65
C TYR A 849 -33.34 10.65 15.68
N LEU A 850 -34.19 11.07 16.62
CA LEU A 850 -33.79 11.90 17.77
C LEU A 850 -33.43 10.95 18.93
N PRO A 851 -32.14 10.84 19.32
CA PRO A 851 -31.72 10.00 20.44
C PRO A 851 -32.29 10.45 21.80
N PRO A 852 -32.11 9.65 22.88
CA PRO A 852 -32.43 10.08 24.24
C PRO A 852 -31.82 11.43 24.57
N HIS A 853 -32.61 12.30 25.20
CA HIS A 853 -32.24 13.68 25.54
C HIS A 853 -31.83 14.57 24.37
N ALA A 854 -32.02 14.13 23.13
CA ALA A 854 -31.71 14.95 21.97
C ALA A 854 -32.72 16.08 21.82
N GLU A 855 -32.24 17.19 21.26
CA GLU A 855 -33.04 18.37 21.00
C GLU A 855 -33.00 18.73 19.53
N LEU A 856 -34.17 18.96 18.93
CA LEU A 856 -34.28 19.44 17.56
C LEU A 856 -35.21 20.64 17.50
N ARG A 857 -34.67 21.84 17.28
CA ARG A 857 -35.44 23.09 17.36
C ARG A 857 -35.48 23.89 16.07
N GLY A 858 -36.59 24.60 15.89
CA GLY A 858 -36.72 25.70 14.93
C GLY A 858 -36.18 25.36 13.54
N GLY A 859 -35.20 26.14 13.08
CA GLY A 859 -34.59 25.96 11.76
C GLY A 859 -33.92 24.60 11.57
N ALA A 860 -33.43 23.96 12.64
CA ALA A 860 -32.78 22.67 12.50
C ALA A 860 -33.74 21.54 12.12
N TRP A 861 -34.98 21.58 12.62
CA TRP A 861 -36.04 20.65 12.21
C TRP A 861 -36.37 20.80 10.72
N VAL A 862 -36.52 22.03 10.26
CA VAL A 862 -37.01 22.35 8.91
C VAL A 862 -36.15 21.72 7.82
N VAL A 863 -34.82 21.69 8.00
CA VAL A 863 -33.90 21.19 6.96
C VAL A 863 -33.78 19.67 6.90
N VAL A 864 -34.35 18.92 7.86
CA VAL A 864 -34.34 17.45 7.91
C VAL A 864 -35.75 16.84 7.99
N ASP A 865 -36.79 17.63 7.77
CA ASP A 865 -38.16 17.16 7.84
C ASP A 865 -38.48 16.15 6.71
N PRO A 866 -39.20 15.04 6.99
CA PRO A 866 -39.57 14.05 5.98
C PRO A 866 -40.35 14.62 4.79
N ALA A 867 -41.03 15.76 4.94
CA ALA A 867 -41.75 16.42 3.85
C ALA A 867 -40.84 16.83 2.67
N ILE A 868 -39.53 16.96 2.90
CA ILE A 868 -38.55 17.24 1.85
C ILE A 868 -38.54 16.12 0.79
N ASN A 869 -38.60 14.86 1.25
CA ASN A 869 -38.60 13.68 0.39
C ASN A 869 -39.42 12.56 1.04
N VAL A 870 -40.75 12.71 0.97
CA VAL A 870 -41.73 11.80 1.59
C VAL A 870 -41.57 10.35 1.16
N ARG A 871 -41.00 10.11 -0.03
CA ARG A 871 -40.82 8.77 -0.57
C ARG A 871 -39.75 7.98 0.19
N HIS A 872 -38.68 8.63 0.62
CA HIS A 872 -37.49 7.98 1.13
C HIS A 872 -37.18 8.32 2.59
N MET A 873 -37.68 9.45 3.11
CA MET A 873 -37.41 9.92 4.47
C MET A 873 -38.45 9.46 5.48
N GLU A 874 -37.99 8.99 6.63
CA GLU A 874 -38.80 8.67 7.80
C GLU A 874 -38.17 9.28 9.05
N MET A 875 -39.01 9.84 9.93
CA MET A 875 -38.54 10.47 11.17
C MET A 875 -39.11 9.76 12.40
N TYR A 876 -38.26 9.55 13.40
CA TYR A 876 -38.55 8.90 14.66
C TYR A 876 -37.94 9.69 15.81
N ALA A 877 -38.50 9.54 17.01
CA ALA A 877 -37.98 10.23 18.19
C ALA A 877 -37.98 9.31 19.41
N ASP A 878 -36.96 9.43 20.26
CA ASP A 878 -36.97 8.77 21.56
C ASP A 878 -38.01 9.41 22.49
N PRO A 879 -38.71 8.65 23.36
CA PRO A 879 -39.64 9.22 24.35
C PRO A 879 -39.05 10.34 25.22
N GLU A 880 -37.74 10.32 25.48
CA GLU A 880 -37.04 11.32 26.29
C GLU A 880 -36.48 12.50 25.48
N SER A 881 -36.57 12.46 24.16
CA SER A 881 -36.15 13.56 23.28
C SER A 881 -37.10 14.75 23.36
N ARG A 882 -36.66 15.89 22.81
CA ARG A 882 -37.43 17.14 22.73
C ARG A 882 -37.36 17.77 21.35
N GLY A 883 -38.48 18.33 20.92
CA GLY A 883 -38.57 19.00 19.63
C GLY A 883 -39.68 20.04 19.63
N GLY A 884 -39.33 21.25 19.23
CA GLY A 884 -40.18 22.43 19.35
C GLY A 884 -39.69 23.56 18.46
N VAL A 885 -40.47 24.65 18.38
CA VAL A 885 -40.10 25.79 17.53
C VAL A 885 -38.95 26.59 18.15
N LEU A 886 -38.98 26.75 19.47
CA LEU A 886 -37.99 27.47 20.27
C LEU A 886 -37.70 26.64 21.51
N GLU A 887 -36.59 26.94 22.19
CA GLU A 887 -36.34 26.37 23.51
C GLU A 887 -37.42 26.82 24.51
N PRO A 888 -37.71 26.00 25.55
CA PRO A 888 -38.71 26.33 26.57
C PRO A 888 -38.48 27.70 27.22
N GLU A 889 -37.23 28.03 27.57
CA GLU A 889 -36.83 29.32 28.14
C GLU A 889 -37.22 30.49 27.23
N GLY A 890 -36.81 30.45 25.95
CA GLY A 890 -37.12 31.52 24.99
C GLY A 890 -38.61 31.64 24.68
N THR A 891 -39.37 30.54 24.78
CA THR A 891 -40.82 30.57 24.59
C THR A 891 -41.53 31.22 25.78
N VAL A 892 -41.09 30.96 27.01
CA VAL A 892 -41.64 31.61 28.23
C VAL A 892 -41.46 33.12 28.15
N GLU A 893 -40.28 33.60 27.76
CA GLU A 893 -40.01 35.04 27.61
C GLU A 893 -40.96 35.74 26.64
N ILE A 894 -41.39 35.05 25.57
CA ILE A 894 -42.24 35.63 24.53
C ILE A 894 -43.73 35.48 24.88
N LYS A 895 -44.15 34.28 25.28
CA LYS A 895 -45.56 33.84 25.37
C LYS A 895 -46.11 33.73 26.79
N TYR A 896 -45.27 33.64 27.81
CA TYR A 896 -45.68 33.52 29.22
C TYR A 896 -45.01 34.61 30.06
N ARG A 897 -45.31 35.86 29.72
CA ARG A 897 -44.60 37.03 30.23
C ARG A 897 -44.86 37.23 31.72
N PHE A 898 -44.13 38.15 32.33
CA PHE A 898 -44.27 38.51 33.75
C PHE A 898 -45.73 38.70 34.21
N LYS A 899 -46.57 39.34 33.39
CA LYS A 899 -48.00 39.53 33.69
C LYS A 899 -48.78 38.21 33.78
N ASP A 900 -48.46 37.25 32.91
CA ASP A 900 -49.12 35.94 32.89
C ASP A 900 -48.64 35.08 34.07
N LEU A 901 -47.36 35.19 34.43
CA LEU A 901 -46.82 34.61 35.66
C LEU A 901 -47.53 35.19 36.90
N GLN A 902 -47.68 36.51 36.99
CA GLN A 902 -48.44 37.15 38.08
C GLN A 902 -49.88 36.66 38.15
N ASN A 903 -50.59 36.62 37.02
CA ASN A 903 -51.96 36.08 36.97
C ASN A 903 -52.01 34.62 37.45
N THR A 904 -50.97 33.85 37.16
CA THR A 904 -50.86 32.44 37.59
C THR A 904 -50.60 32.34 39.10
N ILE A 905 -49.74 33.21 39.64
CA ILE A 905 -49.49 33.34 41.08
C ILE A 905 -50.79 33.73 41.80
N HIS A 906 -51.51 34.73 41.29
CA HIS A 906 -52.79 35.17 41.82
C HIS A 906 -53.86 34.06 41.79
N ARG A 907 -53.75 33.12 40.86
CA ARG A 907 -54.67 31.99 40.72
C ARG A 907 -54.29 30.79 41.59
N LEU A 908 -53.01 30.54 41.86
CA LEU A 908 -52.55 29.30 42.51
C LEU A 908 -52.02 29.52 43.94
N ASP A 909 -51.43 30.68 44.24
CA ASP A 909 -50.89 30.97 45.57
C ASP A 909 -51.98 31.48 46.52
N THR A 910 -52.17 30.77 47.64
CA THR A 910 -53.22 31.08 48.62
C THR A 910 -52.98 32.40 49.36
N VAL A 911 -51.71 32.78 49.58
CA VAL A 911 -51.34 34.03 50.25
C VAL A 911 -51.59 35.23 49.35
N ALA A 912 -51.14 35.17 48.09
CA ALA A 912 -51.43 36.20 47.09
C ALA A 912 -52.94 36.38 46.88
N GLN A 913 -53.72 35.29 46.84
CA GLN A 913 -55.19 35.36 46.79
C GLN A 913 -55.80 36.07 47.99
N CYS A 914 -55.31 35.78 49.20
CA CYS A 914 -55.81 36.42 50.43
C CYS A 914 -55.53 37.92 50.41
N LEU A 915 -54.31 38.32 50.04
CA LEU A 915 -53.90 39.72 49.90
C LEU A 915 -54.73 40.46 48.83
N LEU A 916 -55.00 39.81 47.68
CA LEU A 916 -55.87 40.34 46.64
C LEU A 916 -57.33 40.47 47.10
N LYS A 917 -57.85 39.50 47.84
CA LYS A 917 -59.20 39.61 48.43
C LYS A 917 -59.25 40.75 49.44
N GLN A 918 -58.26 40.90 50.29
CA GLN A 918 -58.18 42.01 51.25
C GLN A 918 -58.13 43.38 50.54
N LEU A 919 -57.40 43.47 49.43
CA LEU A 919 -57.34 44.66 48.57
C LEU A 919 -58.67 45.00 47.88
N HIS A 920 -59.48 44.00 47.52
CA HIS A 920 -60.76 44.21 46.81
C HIS A 920 -61.99 44.29 47.74
N THR A 921 -61.95 43.76 48.96
CA THR A 921 -63.16 43.59 49.81
C THR A 921 -63.36 44.70 50.84
N ASN A 922 -62.30 45.43 51.24
CA ASN A 922 -62.42 46.48 52.26
C ASN A 922 -62.49 47.89 51.65
N GLU A 923 -63.70 48.44 51.50
CA GLU A 923 -63.92 49.84 51.08
C GLU A 923 -63.49 50.88 52.15
N LYS A 924 -63.09 50.44 53.35
CA LYS A 924 -62.67 51.29 54.48
C LYS A 924 -61.17 51.25 54.80
N LEU A 925 -60.31 50.87 53.85
CA LEU A 925 -58.86 50.87 54.03
C LEU A 925 -58.29 52.29 53.93
N THR A 926 -57.38 52.63 54.85
CA THR A 926 -56.61 53.88 54.80
C THR A 926 -55.60 53.81 53.64
N GLU A 927 -55.26 54.93 52.99
CA GLU A 927 -54.30 54.95 51.86
C GLU A 927 -52.96 54.29 52.20
N ASP A 928 -52.49 54.42 53.46
CA ASP A 928 -51.28 53.77 53.96
C ASP A 928 -51.41 52.24 54.07
N GLU A 929 -52.57 51.72 54.48
CA GLU A 929 -52.82 50.27 54.61
C GLU A 929 -52.93 49.61 53.23
N LYS A 930 -53.56 50.29 52.27
CA LYS A 930 -53.62 49.84 50.87
C LYS A 930 -52.23 49.76 50.25
N LYS A 931 -51.37 50.75 50.53
CA LYS A 931 -49.98 50.79 50.07
C LYS A 931 -49.15 49.67 50.71
N ASN A 932 -49.34 49.39 52.00
CA ASN A 932 -48.69 48.27 52.69
C ASN A 932 -49.12 46.91 52.12
N LEU A 933 -50.43 46.69 51.89
CA LEU A 933 -50.92 45.45 51.28
C LEU A 933 -50.44 45.26 49.84
N GLN A 934 -50.34 46.34 49.05
CA GLN A 934 -49.74 46.30 47.72
C GLN A 934 -48.24 45.97 47.77
N GLN A 935 -47.50 46.53 48.73
CA GLN A 935 -46.09 46.18 48.94
C GLN A 935 -45.90 44.73 49.39
N GLU A 936 -46.76 44.22 50.27
CA GLU A 936 -46.76 42.82 50.70
C GLU A 936 -47.03 41.87 49.54
N LEU A 937 -48.05 42.17 48.71
CA LEU A 937 -48.38 41.41 47.52
C LEU A 937 -47.20 41.41 46.53
N LYS A 938 -46.61 42.58 46.27
CA LYS A 938 -45.45 42.69 45.38
C LYS A 938 -44.25 41.90 45.88
N ARG A 939 -43.97 41.93 47.20
CA ARG A 939 -42.90 41.12 47.80
C ARG A 939 -43.15 39.62 47.66
N ARG A 940 -44.41 39.20 47.84
CA ARG A 940 -44.82 37.79 47.66
C ARG A 940 -44.66 37.36 46.20
N GLU A 941 -45.04 38.20 45.24
CA GLU A 941 -44.84 37.95 43.81
C GLU A 941 -43.35 37.81 43.46
N GLU A 942 -42.51 38.76 43.89
CA GLU A 942 -41.07 38.73 43.64
C GLU A 942 -40.40 37.49 44.25
N HIS A 943 -40.84 37.07 45.44
CA HIS A 943 -40.35 35.85 46.09
C HIS A 943 -40.76 34.56 45.34
N LEU A 944 -41.96 34.52 44.77
CA LEU A 944 -42.48 33.36 44.05
C LEU A 944 -42.06 33.30 42.58
N LEU A 945 -41.62 34.42 42.01
CA LEU A 945 -41.29 34.52 40.60
C LEU A 945 -40.30 33.43 40.12
N PRO A 946 -39.20 33.10 40.82
CA PRO A 946 -38.24 32.11 40.34
C PRO A 946 -38.83 30.70 40.19
N ILE A 947 -39.67 30.27 41.13
CA ILE A 947 -40.30 28.94 41.07
C ILE A 947 -41.40 28.90 40.02
N TYR A 948 -42.21 29.95 39.90
CA TYR A 948 -43.25 30.03 38.87
C TYR A 948 -42.67 30.16 37.46
N HIS A 949 -41.50 30.80 37.31
CA HIS A 949 -40.75 30.77 36.05
C HIS A 949 -40.36 29.34 35.69
N THR A 950 -39.77 28.59 36.62
CA THR A 950 -39.40 27.17 36.42
C THR A 950 -40.62 26.31 36.07
N VAL A 951 -41.77 26.56 36.71
CA VAL A 951 -43.03 25.89 36.39
C VAL A 951 -43.52 26.25 34.98
N ALA A 952 -43.40 27.51 34.57
CA ALA A 952 -43.76 27.94 33.22
C ALA A 952 -42.86 27.29 32.16
N VAL A 953 -41.55 27.19 32.44
CA VAL A 953 -40.59 26.47 31.58
C VAL A 953 -40.97 25.00 31.45
N GLN A 954 -41.26 24.33 32.56
CA GLN A 954 -41.71 22.93 32.53
C GLN A 954 -43.05 22.77 31.79
N PHE A 955 -43.98 23.70 31.97
CA PHE A 955 -45.25 23.71 31.26
C PHE A 955 -45.05 23.84 29.74
N VAL A 956 -44.13 24.70 29.31
CA VAL A 956 -43.76 24.81 27.90
C VAL A 956 -43.04 23.55 27.42
N ASP A 957 -42.10 22.98 28.19
CA ASP A 957 -41.39 21.74 27.82
C ASP A 957 -42.34 20.55 27.57
N LEU A 958 -43.48 20.49 28.25
CA LEU A 958 -44.51 19.48 27.99
C LEU A 958 -45.07 19.54 26.55
N HIS A 959 -45.01 20.72 25.93
CA HIS A 959 -45.36 20.92 24.53
C HIS A 959 -44.27 20.42 23.57
N ASP A 960 -43.06 20.11 24.04
CA ASP A 960 -41.96 19.69 23.18
C ASP A 960 -41.68 18.18 23.24
N THR A 961 -42.59 17.43 23.88
CA THR A 961 -42.46 15.98 24.09
C THR A 961 -42.74 15.16 22.82
N ALA A 962 -42.08 14.00 22.71
CA ALA A 962 -42.29 13.05 21.60
C ALA A 962 -43.76 12.59 21.47
N GLY A 963 -44.51 12.54 22.58
CA GLY A 963 -45.95 12.24 22.58
C GLY A 963 -46.75 13.26 21.77
N ARG A 964 -46.43 14.56 21.88
CA ARG A 964 -47.06 15.61 21.06
C ARG A 964 -46.68 15.46 19.59
N MET A 965 -45.41 15.14 19.30
CA MET A 965 -44.94 14.93 17.92
C MET A 965 -45.72 13.81 17.24
N CYS A 966 -45.92 12.68 17.93
CA CYS A 966 -46.76 11.58 17.45
C CYS A 966 -48.21 12.04 17.24
N ALA A 967 -48.79 12.75 18.22
CA ALA A 967 -50.18 13.24 18.12
C ALA A 967 -50.39 14.26 16.99
N LYS A 968 -49.33 14.91 16.51
CA LYS A 968 -49.34 15.83 15.37
C LYS A 968 -48.91 15.18 14.05
N ASN A 969 -48.62 13.88 14.05
CA ASN A 969 -48.18 13.11 12.87
C ASN A 969 -46.95 13.71 12.17
N VAL A 970 -46.03 14.33 12.92
CA VAL A 970 -44.76 14.85 12.37
C VAL A 970 -43.62 13.82 12.43
N ILE A 971 -43.80 12.75 13.24
CA ILE A 971 -42.91 11.59 13.30
C ILE A 971 -43.73 10.32 13.09
N SER A 972 -43.08 9.28 12.57
CA SER A 972 -43.70 7.97 12.31
C SER A 972 -43.97 7.17 13.59
N GLY A 973 -43.24 7.46 14.67
CA GLY A 973 -43.53 6.91 15.99
C GLY A 973 -42.41 7.19 17.01
N ALA A 974 -42.74 6.99 18.29
CA ALA A 974 -41.77 7.03 19.37
C ALA A 974 -41.02 5.69 19.46
N VAL A 975 -39.68 5.72 19.51
CA VAL A 975 -38.82 4.52 19.54
C VAL A 975 -37.85 4.62 20.70
N GLN A 976 -37.95 3.69 21.65
CA GLN A 976 -37.04 3.62 22.78
C GLN A 976 -35.65 3.17 22.33
N TRP A 977 -34.63 3.92 22.74
CA TRP A 977 -33.22 3.69 22.36
C TRP A 977 -32.75 2.25 22.52
N LYS A 978 -33.00 1.63 23.69
CA LYS A 978 -32.56 0.25 23.96
C LYS A 978 -32.97 -0.76 22.89
N THR A 979 -34.17 -0.59 22.32
CA THR A 979 -34.76 -1.47 21.30
C THR A 979 -34.62 -0.93 19.87
N ALA A 980 -33.99 0.23 19.70
CA ALA A 980 -33.91 0.93 18.43
C ALA A 980 -33.18 0.08 17.37
N ARG A 981 -32.08 -0.61 17.74
CA ARG A 981 -31.30 -1.47 16.84
C ARG A 981 -32.18 -2.51 16.12
N LEU A 982 -32.94 -3.30 16.87
CA LEU A 982 -33.82 -4.34 16.33
C LEU A 982 -34.90 -3.76 15.42
N LYS A 983 -35.53 -2.65 15.85
CA LYS A 983 -36.58 -1.99 15.07
C LYS A 983 -36.04 -1.46 13.74
N PHE A 984 -34.94 -0.72 13.78
CA PHE A 984 -34.35 -0.12 12.58
C PHE A 984 -33.74 -1.16 11.65
N TYR A 985 -33.21 -2.26 12.16
CA TYR A 985 -32.73 -3.37 11.33
C TYR A 985 -33.85 -3.91 10.42
N TRP A 986 -34.99 -4.30 11.01
CA TRP A 986 -36.12 -4.83 10.23
C TRP A 986 -36.78 -3.76 9.37
N ARG A 987 -36.89 -2.52 9.86
CA ARG A 987 -37.44 -1.41 9.09
C ARG A 987 -36.59 -1.09 7.86
N LEU A 988 -35.27 -0.99 8.03
CA LEU A 988 -34.34 -0.75 6.93
C LEU A 988 -34.42 -1.88 5.90
N ARG A 989 -34.34 -3.14 6.36
CA ARG A 989 -34.40 -4.33 5.50
C ARG A 989 -35.70 -4.37 4.68
N ARG A 990 -36.83 -4.07 5.32
CA ARG A 990 -38.12 -3.91 4.64
C ARG A 990 -38.07 -2.83 3.57
N ARG A 991 -37.61 -1.61 3.90
CA ARG A 991 -37.61 -0.47 2.98
C ARG A 991 -36.71 -0.71 1.78
N LEU A 992 -35.53 -1.31 1.98
CA LEU A 992 -34.66 -1.73 0.88
C LEU A 992 -35.35 -2.75 -0.05
N ALA A 993 -36.06 -3.73 0.51
CA ALA A 993 -36.81 -4.71 -0.28
C ALA A 993 -38.01 -4.07 -1.02
N GLU A 994 -38.73 -3.14 -0.38
CA GLU A 994 -39.81 -2.37 -1.01
C GLU A 994 -39.29 -1.54 -2.18
N ASP A 995 -38.20 -0.79 -1.99
CA ASP A 995 -37.61 0.07 -3.01
C ASP A 995 -37.06 -0.76 -4.19
N ARG A 996 -36.42 -1.89 -3.91
CA ARG A 996 -35.97 -2.82 -4.95
C ARG A 996 -37.13 -3.39 -5.76
N LEU A 997 -38.16 -3.85 -5.07
CA LEU A 997 -39.34 -4.37 -5.74
C LEU A 997 -39.99 -3.28 -6.59
N ARG A 998 -40.08 -2.05 -6.07
CA ARG A 998 -40.59 -0.91 -6.83
C ARG A 998 -39.77 -0.63 -8.08
N ALA A 999 -38.45 -0.64 -7.97
CA ALA A 999 -37.54 -0.46 -9.08
C ALA A 999 -37.73 -1.54 -10.16
N ASN A 1000 -38.03 -2.78 -9.80
CA ASN A 1000 -38.28 -3.87 -10.75
C ASN A 1000 -39.67 -3.80 -11.43
N ILE A 1001 -40.70 -3.42 -10.67
CA ILE A 1001 -42.09 -3.41 -11.16
C ILE A 1001 -42.31 -2.20 -12.07
N TRP A 1002 -41.95 -1.01 -11.58
CA TRP A 1002 -42.43 0.24 -12.15
C TRP A 1002 -41.44 0.93 -13.09
N LYS A 1003 -40.28 0.31 -13.38
CA LYS A 1003 -39.28 0.83 -14.34
C LYS A 1003 -39.88 1.23 -15.70
N ASP A 1004 -40.89 0.48 -16.15
CA ASP A 1004 -41.48 0.61 -17.50
C ASP A 1004 -42.87 1.29 -17.51
N THR A 1005 -43.41 1.65 -16.34
CA THR A 1005 -44.78 2.19 -16.15
C THR A 1005 -44.73 3.60 -15.57
N GLU A 1006 -44.73 4.61 -16.43
CA GLU A 1006 -44.57 6.03 -16.05
C GLU A 1006 -45.82 6.66 -15.39
N LYS A 1007 -46.96 5.96 -15.33
CA LYS A 1007 -48.28 6.58 -15.00
C LYS A 1007 -48.84 6.27 -13.59
N ILE A 1008 -48.11 5.58 -12.69
CA ILE A 1008 -48.67 5.16 -11.37
C ILE A 1008 -48.02 5.96 -10.23
N SER A 1009 -48.84 6.63 -9.41
CA SER A 1009 -48.37 7.44 -8.27
C SER A 1009 -47.83 6.57 -7.11
N ASP A 1010 -46.91 7.12 -6.29
CA ASP A 1010 -46.29 6.36 -5.18
C ASP A 1010 -47.28 5.87 -4.12
N SER A 1011 -48.40 6.61 -3.94
CA SER A 1011 -49.50 6.20 -3.06
C SER A 1011 -50.21 4.96 -3.59
N GLU A 1012 -50.49 4.94 -4.90
CA GLU A 1012 -51.09 3.79 -5.57
C GLU A 1012 -50.15 2.58 -5.57
N GLN A 1013 -48.84 2.79 -5.83
CA GLN A 1013 -47.84 1.72 -5.73
C GLN A 1013 -47.85 1.07 -4.34
N SER A 1014 -47.89 1.90 -3.29
CA SER A 1014 -47.94 1.44 -1.89
C SER A 1014 -49.25 0.68 -1.61
N ALA A 1015 -50.39 1.17 -2.11
CA ALA A 1015 -51.69 0.50 -1.96
C ALA A 1015 -51.74 -0.84 -2.71
N MET A 1016 -51.15 -0.92 -3.90
CA MET A 1016 -51.05 -2.16 -4.69
C MET A 1016 -50.19 -3.21 -3.97
N LEU A 1017 -49.03 -2.82 -3.42
CA LEU A 1017 -48.19 -3.73 -2.64
C LEU A 1017 -48.93 -4.26 -1.41
N ARG A 1018 -49.65 -3.38 -0.69
CA ARG A 1018 -50.52 -3.80 0.42
C ARG A 1018 -51.58 -4.80 -0.02
N ALA A 1019 -52.26 -4.53 -1.13
CA ALA A 1019 -53.28 -5.42 -1.67
C ALA A 1019 -52.72 -6.79 -2.07
N TRP A 1020 -51.51 -6.82 -2.63
CA TRP A 1020 -50.85 -8.07 -3.00
C TRP A 1020 -50.43 -8.89 -1.78
N LEU A 1021 -49.91 -8.24 -0.73
CA LEU A 1021 -49.62 -8.88 0.54
C LEU A 1021 -50.88 -9.52 1.14
N SER A 1022 -51.98 -8.75 1.25
CA SER A 1022 -53.26 -9.24 1.78
C SER A 1022 -53.83 -10.39 0.95
N SER A 1023 -53.55 -10.44 -0.35
CA SER A 1023 -54.04 -11.50 -1.23
C SER A 1023 -53.31 -12.83 -1.06
N ASP A 1024 -52.02 -12.80 -0.71
CA ASP A 1024 -51.21 -13.99 -0.48
C ASP A 1024 -51.43 -14.55 0.92
N LYS A 1025 -51.42 -13.68 1.95
CA LYS A 1025 -51.64 -14.06 3.35
C LYS A 1025 -52.58 -13.09 4.05
N LYS A 1026 -53.84 -13.51 4.24
CA LYS A 1026 -54.88 -12.70 4.89
C LYS A 1026 -54.62 -12.37 6.37
N GLU A 1027 -53.73 -13.11 7.04
CA GLU A 1027 -53.45 -12.96 8.48
C GLU A 1027 -52.24 -12.07 8.81
N LEU A 1028 -51.45 -11.62 7.82
CA LEU A 1028 -50.27 -10.78 8.07
C LEU A 1028 -50.66 -9.32 8.31
N SER A 1029 -50.14 -8.72 9.39
CA SER A 1029 -50.24 -7.28 9.61
C SER A 1029 -49.17 -6.53 8.81
N TYR A 1030 -49.57 -5.56 8.00
CA TYR A 1030 -48.64 -4.68 7.26
C TYR A 1030 -47.76 -3.82 8.20
N GLU A 1031 -48.14 -3.71 9.47
CA GLU A 1031 -47.39 -2.94 10.48
C GLU A 1031 -46.18 -3.71 11.03
N ASN A 1032 -46.12 -5.03 10.88
CA ASN A 1032 -45.00 -5.83 11.35
C ASN A 1032 -43.85 -5.83 10.34
N ASP A 1033 -42.79 -5.05 10.61
CA ASP A 1033 -41.66 -4.89 9.68
C ASP A 1033 -40.92 -6.21 9.38
N MET A 1034 -40.80 -7.12 10.37
CA MET A 1034 -40.08 -8.38 10.21
C MET A 1034 -40.78 -9.31 9.21
N GLU A 1035 -42.08 -9.53 9.41
CA GLU A 1035 -42.86 -10.44 8.57
C GLU A 1035 -43.00 -9.91 7.13
N VAL A 1036 -43.17 -8.59 6.97
CA VAL A 1036 -43.24 -7.95 5.66
C VAL A 1036 -41.89 -8.00 4.94
N ALA A 1037 -40.78 -7.74 5.63
CA ALA A 1037 -39.44 -7.85 5.04
C ALA A 1037 -39.18 -9.27 4.51
N GLN A 1038 -39.45 -10.29 5.34
CA GLN A 1038 -39.27 -11.68 4.95
C GLN A 1038 -40.18 -12.08 3.79
N TRP A 1039 -41.40 -11.58 3.74
CA TRP A 1039 -42.30 -11.80 2.61
C TRP A 1039 -41.76 -11.18 1.32
N LEU A 1040 -41.35 -9.91 1.36
CA LEU A 1040 -40.81 -9.19 0.20
C LEU A 1040 -39.56 -9.86 -0.37
N GLU A 1041 -38.65 -10.30 0.50
CA GLU A 1041 -37.43 -10.99 0.07
C GLU A 1041 -37.72 -12.31 -0.64
N ARG A 1042 -38.70 -13.09 -0.14
CA ARG A 1042 -39.14 -14.32 -0.84
C ARG A 1042 -39.70 -14.04 -2.23
N GLN A 1043 -40.35 -12.89 -2.44
CA GLN A 1043 -40.86 -12.52 -3.77
C GLN A 1043 -39.73 -12.12 -4.75
N LEU A 1044 -38.57 -11.72 -4.24
CA LEU A 1044 -37.41 -11.28 -5.03
C LEU A 1044 -36.47 -12.43 -5.41
N VAL A 1045 -36.52 -13.57 -4.70
CA VAL A 1045 -35.70 -14.75 -5.02
C VAL A 1045 -36.37 -15.54 -6.14
N PRO A 1046 -35.69 -15.78 -7.29
CA PRO A 1046 -36.22 -16.61 -8.35
C PRO A 1046 -36.11 -18.09 -7.96
N GLU A 1047 -37.09 -18.60 -7.21
CA GLU A 1047 -37.30 -20.05 -7.08
C GLU A 1047 -38.02 -20.59 -8.33
N THR A 1048 -37.96 -21.91 -8.55
CA THR A 1048 -38.56 -22.63 -9.69
C THR A 1048 -40.09 -22.45 -9.84
N ARG A 1049 -40.75 -21.75 -8.91
CA ARG A 1049 -42.18 -21.46 -8.90
C ARG A 1049 -42.40 -19.94 -9.06
N SER A 1050 -43.07 -19.57 -10.15
CA SER A 1050 -43.55 -18.20 -10.45
C SER A 1050 -44.19 -17.57 -9.22
N THR A 1051 -43.66 -16.41 -8.78
CA THR A 1051 -44.17 -15.71 -7.59
C THR A 1051 -45.42 -14.90 -7.92
N ILE A 1052 -46.30 -14.69 -6.94
CA ILE A 1052 -47.54 -13.92 -7.15
C ILE A 1052 -47.23 -12.51 -7.66
N VAL A 1053 -46.19 -11.88 -7.11
CA VAL A 1053 -45.77 -10.55 -7.56
C VAL A 1053 -45.30 -10.60 -9.00
N GLU A 1054 -44.48 -11.57 -9.40
CA GLU A 1054 -44.01 -11.69 -10.78
C GLU A 1054 -45.16 -11.85 -11.79
N GLU A 1055 -46.18 -12.66 -11.48
CA GLU A 1055 -47.37 -12.81 -12.34
C GLU A 1055 -48.15 -11.50 -12.47
N ARG A 1056 -48.37 -10.81 -11.35
CA ARG A 1056 -49.06 -9.51 -11.34
C ARG A 1056 -48.28 -8.46 -12.12
N VAL A 1057 -46.96 -8.49 -12.04
CA VAL A 1057 -46.08 -7.61 -12.80
C VAL A 1057 -46.14 -7.91 -14.29
N LYS A 1058 -46.09 -9.19 -14.69
CA LYS A 1058 -46.28 -9.59 -16.10
C LYS A 1058 -47.63 -9.10 -16.64
N LEU A 1059 -48.69 -9.24 -15.86
CA LEU A 1059 -50.03 -8.73 -16.21
C LEU A 1059 -50.04 -7.20 -16.33
N LEU A 1060 -49.41 -6.47 -15.39
CA LEU A 1060 -49.30 -5.02 -15.45
C LEU A 1060 -48.52 -4.55 -16.67
N LYS A 1061 -47.35 -5.15 -16.96
CA LYS A 1061 -46.54 -4.82 -18.14
C LYS A 1061 -47.32 -5.08 -19.43
N ARG A 1062 -48.02 -6.22 -19.52
CA ARG A 1062 -48.88 -6.54 -20.67
C ARG A 1062 -50.00 -5.51 -20.86
N ASN A 1063 -50.67 -5.11 -19.79
CA ASN A 1063 -51.73 -4.10 -19.84
C ASN A 1063 -51.18 -2.72 -20.21
N ASN A 1064 -50.00 -2.34 -19.71
CA ASN A 1064 -49.34 -1.08 -20.05
C ASN A 1064 -48.94 -1.03 -21.53
N VAL A 1065 -48.33 -2.10 -22.06
CA VAL A 1065 -48.01 -2.20 -23.50
C VAL A 1065 -49.28 -2.12 -24.34
N LYS A 1066 -50.35 -2.84 -23.96
CA LYS A 1066 -51.65 -2.75 -24.64
C LYS A 1066 -52.19 -1.33 -24.64
N SER A 1067 -52.09 -0.62 -23.50
CA SER A 1067 -52.51 0.78 -23.37
C SER A 1067 -51.68 1.69 -24.28
N LYS A 1068 -50.35 1.57 -24.30
CA LYS A 1068 -49.46 2.35 -25.17
C LYS A 1068 -49.74 2.10 -26.66
N ILE A 1069 -49.93 0.84 -27.06
CA ILE A 1069 -50.31 0.50 -28.44
C ILE A 1069 -51.66 1.17 -28.79
N THR A 1070 -52.63 1.11 -27.87
CA THR A 1070 -53.93 1.76 -28.07
C THR A 1070 -53.76 3.28 -28.20
N GLU A 1071 -52.97 3.92 -27.33
CA GLU A 1071 -52.67 5.36 -27.35
C GLU A 1071 -52.01 5.79 -28.67
N ILE A 1072 -51.01 5.04 -29.15
CA ILE A 1072 -50.32 5.27 -30.43
C ILE A 1072 -51.28 5.12 -31.62
N LEU A 1073 -52.09 4.06 -31.64
CA LEU A 1073 -53.05 3.79 -32.71
C LEU A 1073 -54.23 4.78 -32.70
N THR A 1074 -54.63 5.29 -31.53
CA THR A 1074 -55.62 6.37 -31.43
C THR A 1074 -55.07 7.72 -31.87
N ALA A 1075 -53.79 7.98 -31.64
CA ALA A 1075 -53.13 9.20 -32.09
C ALA A 1075 -52.87 9.22 -33.60
N ASN A 1076 -52.60 8.05 -34.20
CA ASN A 1076 -52.27 7.89 -35.63
C ASN A 1076 -53.18 6.80 -36.26
N PRO A 1077 -54.48 7.06 -36.47
CA PRO A 1077 -55.43 6.07 -36.95
C PRO A 1077 -55.13 5.54 -38.36
N GLU A 1078 -54.40 6.28 -39.19
CA GLU A 1078 -53.95 5.84 -40.52
C GLU A 1078 -53.01 4.64 -40.49
N LEU A 1079 -52.22 4.47 -39.43
CA LEU A 1079 -51.26 3.36 -39.30
C LEU A 1079 -51.94 2.03 -38.91
N LEU A 1080 -53.24 2.04 -38.58
CA LEU A 1080 -53.94 0.87 -38.06
C LEU A 1080 -53.98 -0.27 -39.08
N MET A 1081 -54.26 0.03 -40.34
CA MET A 1081 -54.35 -0.99 -41.40
C MET A 1081 -52.98 -1.59 -41.73
N ASP A 1082 -51.96 -0.75 -41.88
CA ASP A 1082 -50.59 -1.19 -42.17
C ASP A 1082 -50.02 -2.03 -41.01
N SER A 1083 -50.26 -1.60 -39.77
CA SER A 1083 -49.88 -2.34 -38.57
C SER A 1083 -50.60 -3.69 -38.47
N MET A 1084 -51.88 -3.76 -38.85
CA MET A 1084 -52.62 -5.03 -38.89
C MET A 1084 -52.06 -5.97 -39.94
N ILE A 1085 -51.68 -5.48 -41.12
CA ILE A 1085 -51.07 -6.29 -42.18
C ILE A 1085 -49.78 -6.92 -41.67
N GLU A 1086 -48.89 -6.12 -41.08
CA GLU A 1086 -47.60 -6.61 -40.57
C GLU A 1086 -47.77 -7.57 -39.38
N MET A 1087 -48.70 -7.30 -38.46
CA MET A 1087 -49.02 -8.24 -37.36
C MET A 1087 -49.57 -9.57 -37.87
N THR A 1088 -50.39 -9.58 -38.93
CA THR A 1088 -50.94 -10.82 -39.50
C THR A 1088 -49.89 -11.71 -40.16
N GLN A 1089 -48.72 -11.17 -40.56
CA GLN A 1089 -47.62 -11.97 -41.11
C GLN A 1089 -46.93 -12.85 -40.06
N HIS A 1090 -47.04 -12.49 -38.78
CA HIS A 1090 -46.45 -13.24 -37.67
C HIS A 1090 -47.45 -14.20 -36.99
N LEU A 1091 -48.72 -14.20 -37.40
CA LEU A 1091 -49.75 -15.10 -36.87
C LEU A 1091 -49.77 -16.41 -37.65
N SER A 1092 -49.97 -17.52 -36.93
CA SER A 1092 -50.19 -18.83 -37.57
C SER A 1092 -51.51 -18.86 -38.34
N SER A 1093 -51.62 -19.77 -39.32
CA SER A 1093 -52.85 -19.92 -40.13
C SER A 1093 -54.10 -20.14 -39.27
N ALA A 1094 -53.98 -20.87 -38.14
CA ALA A 1094 -55.07 -21.07 -37.18
C ALA A 1094 -55.49 -19.76 -36.49
N GLN A 1095 -54.54 -18.92 -36.08
CA GLN A 1095 -54.80 -17.62 -35.47
C GLN A 1095 -55.39 -16.63 -36.47
N CYS A 1096 -54.97 -16.65 -37.74
CA CYS A 1096 -55.56 -15.83 -38.81
C CYS A 1096 -57.03 -16.18 -39.06
N VAL A 1097 -57.39 -17.47 -39.00
CA VAL A 1097 -58.79 -17.92 -39.10
C VAL A 1097 -59.61 -17.44 -37.91
N GLU A 1098 -59.05 -17.50 -36.69
CA GLU A 1098 -59.71 -17.03 -35.48
C GLU A 1098 -59.90 -15.50 -35.48
N LEU A 1099 -58.89 -14.75 -35.90
CA LEU A 1099 -58.95 -13.29 -36.10
C LEU A 1099 -60.03 -12.92 -37.13
N SER A 1100 -60.10 -13.65 -38.24
CA SER A 1100 -61.12 -13.46 -39.28
C SER A 1100 -62.54 -13.70 -38.75
N LYS A 1101 -62.74 -14.72 -37.90
CA LYS A 1101 -64.02 -14.97 -37.22
C LYS A 1101 -64.39 -13.84 -36.26
N VAL A 1102 -63.43 -13.33 -35.48
CA VAL A 1102 -63.66 -12.23 -34.54
C VAL A 1102 -63.99 -10.92 -35.26
N ILE A 1103 -63.27 -10.59 -36.35
CA ILE A 1103 -63.55 -9.41 -37.18
C ILE A 1103 -64.93 -9.52 -37.84
N ALA A 1104 -65.32 -10.71 -38.32
CA ALA A 1104 -66.65 -10.95 -38.89
C ALA A 1104 -67.77 -10.75 -37.85
N ASN A 1105 -67.57 -11.20 -36.60
CA ASN A 1105 -68.51 -11.00 -35.50
C ASN A 1105 -68.60 -9.54 -35.02
N LEU A 1106 -67.50 -8.78 -35.06
CA LEU A 1106 -67.50 -7.34 -34.75
C LEU A 1106 -68.22 -6.53 -35.84
N ARG A 1107 -68.08 -6.91 -37.11
CA ARG A 1107 -68.81 -6.29 -38.24
C ARG A 1107 -70.31 -6.57 -38.19
N SER A 1108 -70.74 -7.75 -37.73
CA SER A 1108 -72.16 -8.04 -37.55
C SER A 1108 -72.81 -7.23 -36.42
N HIS A 1109 -72.10 -7.00 -35.30
CA HIS A 1109 -72.59 -6.14 -34.21
C HIS A 1109 -72.72 -4.66 -34.60
N ASN A 1110 -71.78 -4.11 -35.38
CA ASN A 1110 -71.87 -2.73 -35.86
C ASN A 1110 -72.98 -2.52 -36.91
N ASN A 1111 -73.32 -3.55 -37.69
CA ASN A 1111 -74.45 -3.48 -38.62
C ASN A 1111 -75.81 -3.51 -37.90
N ILE A 1112 -75.94 -4.22 -36.76
CA ILE A 1112 -77.17 -4.23 -35.95
C ILE A 1112 -77.47 -2.84 -35.35
N ASN A 1113 -76.43 -2.09 -34.97
CA ASN A 1113 -76.61 -0.74 -34.43
C ASN A 1113 -76.93 0.32 -35.50
N ARG A 1114 -76.61 0.09 -36.78
CA ARG A 1114 -77.01 0.99 -37.88
C ARG A 1114 -78.42 0.73 -38.39
N THR A 1115 -78.96 -0.48 -38.24
CA THR A 1115 -80.34 -0.81 -38.62
C THR A 1115 -81.39 -0.34 -37.61
N ASN A 1116 -80.98 0.05 -36.40
CA ASN A 1116 -81.89 0.61 -35.38
C ASN A 1116 -81.94 2.16 -35.38
N SER A 1117 -81.25 2.84 -36.31
CA SER A 1117 -81.23 4.31 -36.41
C SER A 1117 -81.64 4.83 -37.79
N LEU A 1118 -82.45 4.09 -38.54
CA LEU A 1118 -83.10 4.54 -39.77
C LEU A 1118 -84.62 4.46 -39.63
#